data_AF-A0A918N5L4-F1
#
_entry.id   AF-A0A918N5L4-F1
#
_cell.length_a   1.000
_cell.length_b   1.000
_cell.length_c   1.000
_cell.angle_alpha   90.00
_cell.angle_beta   90.00
_cell.angle_gamma   90.00
#
_symmetry.space_group_name_H-M   'P 1'
#
loop_
_entity.id
_entity.type
_entity.pdbx_description
1 polymer ?
#
loop_
_entity_poly.entity_id
_entity_poly.type
_entity_poly.pdbx_seq_one_letter_code
_entity_poly.pdbx_strand_id
1 'polypeptide(L)'
;MKSTITLILMLLFAGSFFAQKHPSTGEWNVYYGHLHNHTGLSDGKGTPTEAYTHARNVAGLDFMGLSEHGILLTADRWNTLKNSANANNVNSEFVTFWGFEWTSSLVYGHISIINTEDFTNVLSDFSFSDITSWLEKREGIAFFNHPGRENDISLEFEHFETVPTDKFVGMELWNKGTGFDKFYYNDGYFKEDQNRSFYDEAISRGWKIGAAGSHDHHQREWGETDMATAILAKSLTRDDLYESLKAKRFFSTEDRSIALSFTLDGNEMGSTVSGRSENKINIKAFDTENEIFTKAELYRNGILLFHWDVNVTNVDISYVITSSNNDSYYVKVTQEDGDEAISSPIFIEGNIGNTPPIVSLTSPEAGSLFSNGTTITLSANAKDTDGSISRVDFYNGVQKIGEVLSSPYRFTWANVGSGDYQLIVKAIDDQGMFGVSTPVNIKVSDSSSILSNLRVKDKNDDAEQGWTGIMYRKSSDLELVNDGFLNGNQKVGIRFKDVSIPKGAIINSAYVQFTTDETDRKSTDLVIKGELSANSTSFDSQNISKRDLTQAKMKWSVEKWDTVGETGNKQRTPELKDIVQEVINQPGWGISSALTFVITGKGRRTAESYDGSPSQAPLLVIDYSTVTSPPFELLKLPVLSPAKENLISLNDDHHHLEQKNADIDSQSVLYPNPFDDTIIVKVSDQDIAAIRIYNLQGQLVVYKKNINDSMHIINTSRLEKGTYVIAITTNKELITKKIIKE
;
A
#
# COMPACT_ATOMS: atom_id res chain seq x y z
N MET A 1 74.07 -22.52 -68.47
CA MET A 1 72.96 -21.62 -68.87
C MET A 1 71.69 -22.18 -68.26
N LYS A 2 71.08 -21.45 -67.33
CA LYS A 2 69.90 -21.84 -66.56
C LYS A 2 68.65 -21.50 -67.37
N SER A 3 67.73 -22.44 -67.54
CA SER A 3 66.29 -22.14 -67.60
C SER A 3 65.53 -23.32 -66.99
N THR A 4 64.97 -23.08 -65.80
CA THR A 4 64.00 -23.99 -65.19
C THR A 4 62.67 -23.24 -65.22
N ILE A 5 61.74 -23.77 -66.00
CA ILE A 5 60.36 -23.31 -66.08
C ILE A 5 59.67 -23.76 -64.79
N THR A 6 59.32 -22.81 -63.93
CA THR A 6 58.49 -23.07 -62.76
C THR A 6 57.03 -22.86 -63.15
N LEU A 7 56.31 -23.97 -63.27
CA LEU A 7 54.86 -24.03 -63.37
C LEU A 7 54.28 -23.65 -61.99
N ILE A 8 53.64 -22.48 -61.89
CA ILE A 8 52.93 -22.07 -60.66
C ILE A 8 51.61 -22.83 -60.62
N LEU A 9 51.53 -23.80 -59.70
CA LEU A 9 50.33 -24.53 -59.35
C LEU A 9 49.40 -23.58 -58.57
N MET A 10 48.29 -23.17 -59.18
CA MET A 10 47.16 -22.56 -58.46
C MET A 10 46.59 -23.61 -57.51
N LEU A 11 46.94 -23.55 -56.23
CA LEU A 11 46.17 -24.23 -55.18
C LEU A 11 44.86 -23.47 -54.98
N LEU A 12 43.77 -24.02 -55.51
CA LEU A 12 42.42 -23.78 -55.02
C LEU A 12 42.38 -24.27 -53.55
N PHE A 13 42.51 -23.35 -52.60
CA PHE A 13 42.02 -23.59 -51.24
C PHE A 13 40.49 -23.60 -51.32
N ALA A 14 39.92 -24.79 -51.51
CA ALA A 14 38.56 -25.06 -51.06
C ALA A 14 38.60 -25.04 -49.52
N GLY A 15 38.51 -23.84 -48.96
CA GLY A 15 38.29 -23.65 -47.54
C GLY A 15 37.00 -24.37 -47.18
N SER A 16 37.11 -25.38 -46.32
CA SER A 16 35.94 -25.98 -45.70
C SER A 16 35.26 -24.87 -44.90
N PHE A 17 34.10 -24.39 -45.35
CA PHE A 17 33.24 -23.50 -44.58
C PHE A 17 32.79 -24.25 -43.33
N PHE A 18 33.58 -24.17 -42.26
CA PHE A 18 33.01 -24.30 -40.93
C PHE A 18 32.16 -23.04 -40.75
N ALA A 19 30.84 -23.22 -40.60
CA ALA A 19 29.96 -22.12 -40.21
C ALA A 19 30.55 -21.49 -38.93
N GLN A 20 30.75 -20.16 -38.94
CA GLN A 20 31.17 -19.45 -37.75
C GLN A 20 30.15 -19.74 -36.65
N LYS A 21 30.62 -20.35 -35.56
CA LYS A 21 29.74 -20.69 -34.45
C LYS A 21 29.62 -19.46 -33.57
N HIS A 22 28.53 -18.71 -33.74
CA HIS A 22 28.22 -17.56 -32.89
C HIS A 22 27.99 -18.00 -31.44
N PRO A 23 28.34 -17.15 -30.45
CA PRO A 23 28.02 -17.43 -29.06
C PRO A 23 26.50 -17.53 -28.86
N SER A 24 26.08 -18.33 -27.89
CA SER A 24 24.66 -18.56 -27.61
C SER A 24 24.36 -18.47 -26.12
N THR A 25 23.30 -17.72 -25.79
CA THR A 25 22.75 -17.59 -24.44
C THR A 25 21.44 -18.38 -24.36
N GLY A 26 21.57 -19.67 -24.06
CA GLY A 26 20.42 -20.58 -24.00
C GLY A 26 19.86 -20.89 -25.38
N GLU A 27 18.75 -20.25 -25.75
CA GLU A 27 18.06 -20.51 -27.02
C GLU A 27 18.29 -19.41 -28.08
N TRP A 28 19.09 -18.40 -27.77
CA TRP A 28 19.41 -17.27 -28.63
C TRP A 28 20.87 -17.33 -29.08
N ASN A 29 21.12 -17.03 -30.35
CA ASN A 29 22.47 -16.72 -30.83
C ASN A 29 22.70 -15.21 -30.69
N VAL A 30 23.95 -14.81 -30.43
CA VAL A 30 24.34 -13.40 -30.31
C VAL A 30 25.07 -12.98 -31.58
N TYR A 31 24.59 -11.90 -32.21
CA TYR A 31 25.14 -11.35 -33.45
C TYR A 31 25.56 -9.90 -33.22
N TYR A 32 26.69 -9.49 -33.77
CA TYR A 32 27.31 -8.20 -33.51
C TYR A 32 27.33 -7.30 -34.74
N GLY A 33 27.02 -6.02 -34.54
CA GLY A 33 26.88 -5.10 -35.66
C GLY A 33 26.59 -3.67 -35.24
N HIS A 34 26.48 -2.81 -36.25
CA HIS A 34 26.26 -1.37 -36.12
C HIS A 34 25.08 -0.94 -36.97
N LEU A 35 24.26 0.02 -36.53
CA LEU A 35 23.01 0.43 -37.23
C LEU A 35 23.03 1.88 -37.75
N HIS A 36 24.10 2.61 -37.48
CA HIS A 36 24.25 4.01 -37.80
C HIS A 36 25.66 4.26 -38.33
N ASN A 37 25.76 4.46 -39.65
CA ASN A 37 26.98 4.67 -40.43
C ASN A 37 26.63 5.35 -41.75
N HIS A 38 27.61 6.03 -42.36
CA HIS A 38 27.41 6.87 -43.53
C HIS A 38 28.31 6.48 -44.70
N THR A 39 27.90 6.82 -45.91
CA THR A 39 28.70 6.62 -47.13
C THR A 39 28.74 7.89 -47.97
N GLY A 40 29.30 7.80 -49.19
CA GLY A 40 29.28 8.90 -50.16
C GLY A 40 27.88 9.24 -50.70
N LEU A 41 26.81 8.61 -50.22
CA LEU A 41 25.44 9.04 -50.50
C LEU A 41 25.02 10.25 -49.66
N SER A 42 25.59 10.44 -48.46
CA SER A 42 25.53 11.69 -47.69
C SER A 42 26.89 12.41 -47.72
N ASP A 43 27.60 12.41 -46.60
CA ASP A 43 28.84 13.13 -46.31
C ASP A 43 30.01 12.20 -45.95
N GLY A 44 29.75 10.88 -45.88
CA GLY A 44 30.77 9.84 -45.73
C GLY A 44 31.60 9.60 -46.99
N LYS A 45 32.37 8.51 -46.98
CA LYS A 45 33.22 8.08 -48.11
C LYS A 45 32.76 6.75 -48.69
N GLY A 46 33.19 6.44 -49.91
CA GLY A 46 32.88 5.18 -50.57
C GLY A 46 31.41 4.97 -50.90
N THR A 47 31.08 3.76 -51.35
CA THR A 47 29.74 3.35 -51.75
C THR A 47 29.11 2.43 -50.70
N PRO A 48 27.77 2.32 -50.65
CA PRO A 48 27.09 1.34 -49.79
C PRO A 48 27.61 -0.10 -49.95
N THR A 49 27.91 -0.53 -51.18
CA THR A 49 28.45 -1.88 -51.41
C THR A 49 29.85 -2.05 -50.83
N GLU A 50 30.71 -1.03 -50.94
CA GLU A 50 32.03 -1.05 -50.29
C GLU A 50 31.89 -1.13 -48.77
N ALA A 51 30.97 -0.36 -48.18
CA ALA A 51 30.73 -0.36 -46.74
C ALA A 51 30.26 -1.73 -46.23
N TYR A 52 29.21 -2.31 -46.82
CA TYR A 52 28.74 -3.65 -46.44
C TYR A 52 29.80 -4.73 -46.64
N THR A 53 30.55 -4.67 -47.75
CA THR A 53 31.61 -5.65 -48.03
C THR A 53 32.73 -5.53 -47.02
N HIS A 54 33.11 -4.31 -46.64
CA HIS A 54 34.15 -4.07 -45.65
C HIS A 54 33.70 -4.55 -44.26
N ALA A 55 32.49 -4.18 -43.82
CA ALA A 55 31.95 -4.61 -42.53
C ALA A 55 31.92 -6.13 -42.39
N ARG A 56 31.50 -6.85 -43.44
CA ARG A 56 31.51 -8.32 -43.46
C ARG A 56 32.92 -8.90 -43.48
N ASN A 57 33.75 -8.48 -44.45
CA ASN A 57 34.96 -9.21 -44.80
C ASN A 57 36.22 -8.74 -44.07
N VAL A 58 36.21 -7.51 -43.54
CA VAL A 58 37.35 -6.88 -42.87
C VAL A 58 37.04 -6.74 -41.38
N ALA A 59 35.94 -6.06 -41.04
CA ALA A 59 35.57 -5.85 -39.65
C ALA A 59 35.01 -7.10 -38.95
N GLY A 60 34.48 -8.06 -39.71
CA GLY A 60 33.92 -9.30 -39.16
C GLY A 60 32.59 -9.12 -38.43
N LEU A 61 31.77 -8.12 -38.83
CA LEU A 61 30.43 -7.92 -38.29
C LEU A 61 29.45 -8.95 -38.85
N ASP A 62 28.46 -9.33 -38.05
CA ASP A 62 27.34 -10.18 -38.46
C ASP A 62 26.26 -9.37 -39.17
N PHE A 63 26.10 -8.10 -38.79
CA PHE A 63 25.17 -7.20 -39.45
C PHE A 63 25.68 -5.76 -39.54
N MET A 64 25.17 -5.02 -40.51
CA MET A 64 25.41 -3.58 -40.61
C MET A 64 24.20 -2.83 -41.17
N GLY A 65 23.91 -1.68 -40.58
CA GLY A 65 22.98 -0.67 -41.06
C GLY A 65 23.72 0.56 -41.57
N LEU A 66 23.25 1.08 -42.70
CA LEU A 66 23.63 2.39 -43.22
C LEU A 66 22.45 3.36 -43.06
N SER A 67 22.71 4.52 -42.46
CA SER A 67 21.71 5.51 -42.06
C SER A 67 22.12 6.90 -42.54
N GLU A 68 22.10 7.10 -43.86
CA GLU A 68 22.57 8.33 -44.51
C GLU A 68 21.79 9.57 -44.03
N HIS A 69 22.44 10.73 -43.88
CA HIS A 69 21.75 11.97 -43.53
C HIS A 69 20.58 12.31 -44.47
N GLY A 70 19.36 12.31 -43.92
CA GLY A 70 18.12 12.44 -44.70
C GLY A 70 18.01 13.75 -45.49
N ILE A 71 18.62 14.83 -45.00
CA ILE A 71 18.64 16.14 -45.67
C ILE A 71 19.48 16.12 -46.97
N LEU A 72 20.41 15.17 -47.11
CA LEU A 72 21.28 15.02 -48.28
C LEU A 72 20.81 13.90 -49.23
N LEU A 73 19.74 13.18 -48.86
CA LEU A 73 19.17 12.11 -49.66
C LEU A 73 18.28 12.64 -50.79
N THR A 74 18.35 11.95 -51.93
CA THR A 74 17.40 12.07 -53.04
C THR A 74 16.75 10.70 -53.28
N ALA A 75 15.64 10.65 -54.02
CA ALA A 75 14.99 9.38 -54.36
C ALA A 75 15.94 8.37 -55.04
N ASP A 76 16.84 8.84 -55.91
CA ASP A 76 17.82 7.98 -56.57
C ASP A 76 18.88 7.43 -55.59
N ARG A 77 19.34 8.28 -54.65
CA ARG A 77 20.28 7.85 -53.60
C ARG A 77 19.63 6.87 -52.64
N TRP A 78 18.39 7.10 -52.24
CA TRP A 78 17.60 6.19 -51.41
C TRP A 78 17.41 4.82 -52.10
N ASN A 79 17.06 4.81 -53.38
CA ASN A 79 16.94 3.57 -54.15
C ASN A 79 18.30 2.87 -54.29
N THR A 80 19.39 3.61 -54.48
CA THR A 80 20.74 3.05 -54.52
C THR A 80 21.11 2.37 -53.21
N LEU A 81 20.83 3.01 -52.07
CA LEU A 81 21.03 2.46 -50.75
C LEU A 81 20.23 1.16 -50.54
N LYS A 82 18.91 1.19 -50.80
CA LYS A 82 18.03 0.01 -50.66
C LYS A 82 18.49 -1.16 -51.54
N ASN A 83 18.82 -0.89 -52.80
CA ASN A 83 19.28 -1.90 -53.73
C ASN A 83 20.62 -2.51 -53.28
N SER A 84 21.54 -1.69 -52.78
CA SER A 84 22.82 -2.18 -52.26
C SER A 84 22.63 -3.02 -51.00
N ALA A 85 21.79 -2.60 -50.05
CA ALA A 85 21.47 -3.40 -48.87
C ALA A 85 20.90 -4.76 -49.29
N ASN A 86 19.90 -4.78 -50.15
CA ASN A 86 19.30 -6.03 -50.65
C ASN A 86 20.31 -6.93 -51.39
N ALA A 87 21.20 -6.36 -52.20
CA ALA A 87 22.21 -7.13 -52.93
C ALA A 87 23.31 -7.73 -52.04
N ASN A 88 23.59 -7.11 -50.89
CA ASN A 88 24.66 -7.55 -49.97
C ASN A 88 24.14 -8.37 -48.78
N ASN A 89 22.83 -8.56 -48.64
CA ASN A 89 22.27 -9.41 -47.60
C ASN A 89 22.36 -10.88 -47.97
N VAL A 90 23.07 -11.65 -47.15
CA VAL A 90 23.22 -13.09 -47.31
C VAL A 90 22.83 -13.76 -46.01
N ASN A 91 21.63 -14.34 -45.97
CA ASN A 91 21.16 -15.07 -44.79
C ASN A 91 22.17 -16.14 -44.37
N SER A 92 22.36 -16.30 -43.06
CA SER A 92 23.36 -17.17 -42.42
C SER A 92 24.82 -16.74 -42.59
N GLU A 93 25.09 -15.58 -43.20
CA GLU A 93 26.45 -15.06 -43.39
C GLU A 93 26.57 -13.59 -42.97
N PHE A 94 25.69 -12.71 -43.47
CA PHE A 94 25.73 -11.28 -43.17
C PHE A 94 24.38 -10.61 -43.45
N VAL A 95 23.89 -9.85 -42.48
CA VAL A 95 22.60 -9.14 -42.59
C VAL A 95 22.83 -7.65 -42.80
N THR A 96 22.11 -7.06 -43.76
CA THR A 96 22.18 -5.63 -44.02
C THR A 96 20.86 -4.94 -43.72
N PHE A 97 20.95 -3.72 -43.17
CA PHE A 97 19.82 -2.81 -42.97
C PHE A 97 20.08 -1.51 -43.74
N TRP A 98 19.02 -0.92 -44.27
CA TRP A 98 19.07 0.45 -44.82
C TRP A 98 18.23 1.37 -43.96
N GLY A 99 18.61 2.64 -43.95
CA GLY A 99 17.91 3.68 -43.23
C GLY A 99 18.41 5.07 -43.59
N PHE A 100 17.92 6.04 -42.85
CA PHE A 100 18.39 7.41 -42.90
C PHE A 100 18.54 7.95 -41.49
N GLU A 101 19.47 8.88 -41.30
CA GLU A 101 19.54 9.68 -40.10
C GLU A 101 18.71 10.96 -40.31
N TRP A 102 17.66 11.13 -39.51
CA TRP A 102 16.97 12.40 -39.42
C TRP A 102 17.85 13.38 -38.64
N THR A 103 18.52 14.27 -39.39
CA THR A 103 19.60 15.13 -38.89
C THR A 103 19.06 16.49 -38.43
N SER A 104 18.81 16.68 -37.14
CA SER A 104 18.41 17.96 -36.54
C SER A 104 19.51 18.56 -35.65
N SER A 105 20.65 18.91 -36.26
CA SER A 105 21.88 19.32 -35.54
C SER A 105 21.79 20.55 -34.64
N LEU A 106 20.79 21.41 -34.84
CA LEU A 106 20.69 22.66 -34.08
C LEU A 106 19.58 22.64 -33.04
N VAL A 107 18.72 21.62 -33.05
CA VAL A 107 17.43 21.71 -32.33
C VAL A 107 17.09 20.39 -31.65
N TYR A 108 16.86 19.30 -32.40
CA TYR A 108 16.13 18.15 -31.87
C TYR A 108 16.95 16.86 -31.76
N GLY A 109 18.26 16.88 -32.03
CA GLY A 109 19.09 15.68 -32.04
C GLY A 109 18.99 14.88 -33.33
N HIS A 110 19.77 13.80 -33.43
CA HIS A 110 19.79 12.94 -34.62
C HIS A 110 19.16 11.56 -34.37
N ILE A 111 18.38 11.07 -35.33
CA ILE A 111 17.63 9.82 -35.17
C ILE A 111 17.88 8.91 -36.35
N SER A 112 18.49 7.75 -36.11
CA SER A 112 18.60 6.73 -37.14
C SER A 112 17.28 6.00 -37.28
N ILE A 113 16.70 5.98 -38.48
CA ILE A 113 15.45 5.27 -38.80
C ILE A 113 15.75 4.25 -39.89
N ILE A 114 15.52 2.98 -39.58
CA ILE A 114 15.87 1.86 -40.47
C ILE A 114 14.63 1.08 -40.92
N ASN A 115 14.80 0.38 -42.04
CA ASN A 115 13.81 -0.52 -42.64
C ASN A 115 12.49 0.16 -43.07
N THR A 116 12.56 1.42 -43.50
CA THR A 116 11.41 2.15 -44.06
C THR A 116 11.32 2.02 -45.58
N GLU A 117 10.12 2.21 -46.14
CA GLU A 117 9.91 2.21 -47.59
C GLU A 117 10.46 3.49 -48.26
N ASP A 118 10.22 4.63 -47.62
CA ASP A 118 10.63 5.98 -47.98
C ASP A 118 11.43 6.64 -46.84
N PHE A 119 11.91 7.85 -47.08
CA PHE A 119 12.70 8.63 -46.13
C PHE A 119 12.09 10.03 -45.97
N THR A 120 12.50 10.72 -44.91
CA THR A 120 12.19 12.13 -44.69
C THR A 120 13.42 12.89 -44.18
N ASN A 121 13.25 14.17 -43.87
CA ASN A 121 14.28 15.04 -43.33
C ASN A 121 13.68 16.16 -42.48
N VAL A 122 14.54 16.87 -41.76
CA VAL A 122 14.17 17.97 -40.85
C VAL A 122 13.46 19.15 -41.54
N LEU A 123 13.55 19.30 -42.87
CA LEU A 123 12.81 20.36 -43.58
C LEU A 123 11.35 19.97 -43.84
N SER A 124 11.05 18.67 -43.88
CA SER A 124 9.71 18.14 -44.16
C SER A 124 8.96 17.78 -42.88
N ASP A 125 9.65 17.14 -41.94
CA ASP A 125 9.15 16.84 -40.60
C ASP A 125 10.08 17.57 -39.62
N PHE A 126 9.66 18.74 -39.16
CA PHE A 126 10.56 19.72 -38.53
C PHE A 126 10.82 19.43 -37.06
N SER A 127 9.80 18.96 -36.32
CA SER A 127 9.90 18.73 -34.88
C SER A 127 10.11 17.26 -34.52
N PHE A 128 10.54 17.00 -33.28
CA PHE A 128 10.61 15.65 -32.74
C PHE A 128 9.24 14.95 -32.75
N SER A 129 8.14 15.68 -32.54
CA SER A 129 6.78 15.12 -32.64
C SER A 129 6.34 14.82 -34.08
N ASP A 130 6.87 15.54 -35.08
CA ASP A 130 6.54 15.28 -36.49
C ASP A 130 7.22 13.99 -36.95
N ILE A 131 8.48 13.78 -36.61
CA ILE A 131 9.22 12.58 -37.00
C ILE A 131 8.67 11.32 -36.32
N THR A 132 8.23 11.40 -35.05
CA THR A 132 7.52 10.29 -34.40
C THR A 132 6.21 9.99 -35.13
N SER A 133 5.41 11.01 -35.43
CA SER A 133 4.14 10.89 -36.16
C SER A 133 4.30 10.38 -37.60
N TRP A 134 5.43 10.70 -38.23
CA TRP A 134 5.80 10.22 -39.56
C TRP A 134 6.12 8.71 -39.53
N LEU A 135 6.86 8.28 -38.51
CA LEU A 135 7.27 6.88 -38.32
C LEU A 135 6.10 5.97 -37.92
N GLU A 136 5.16 6.46 -37.11
CA GLU A 136 3.95 5.71 -36.71
C GLU A 136 3.13 5.19 -37.90
N LYS A 137 3.21 5.86 -39.05
CA LYS A 137 2.46 5.52 -40.25
C LYS A 137 3.19 4.52 -41.15
N ARG A 138 4.36 4.04 -40.73
CA ARG A 138 5.29 3.27 -41.56
C ARG A 138 5.81 2.04 -40.83
N GLU A 139 6.19 1.06 -41.63
CA GLU A 139 7.14 0.03 -41.18
C GLU A 139 8.51 0.67 -41.01
N GLY A 140 9.20 0.33 -39.93
CA GLY A 140 10.45 0.97 -39.55
C GLY A 140 10.61 1.05 -38.03
N ILE A 141 11.85 1.22 -37.59
CA ILE A 141 12.22 1.44 -36.18
C ILE A 141 13.27 2.53 -36.09
N ALA A 142 13.32 3.20 -34.95
CA ALA A 142 14.19 4.34 -34.69
C ALA A 142 15.13 4.11 -33.50
N PHE A 143 16.29 4.75 -33.58
CA PHE A 143 17.28 4.83 -32.52
C PHE A 143 17.63 6.29 -32.25
N PHE A 144 17.74 6.66 -30.97
CA PHE A 144 18.30 7.94 -30.55
C PHE A 144 19.82 7.89 -30.76
N ASN A 145 20.36 8.77 -31.59
CA ASN A 145 21.79 8.81 -31.86
C ASN A 145 22.49 9.76 -30.89
N HIS A 146 23.70 9.36 -30.48
CA HIS A 146 24.71 10.16 -29.77
C HIS A 146 24.18 11.29 -28.85
N PRO A 147 23.32 10.97 -27.86
CA PRO A 147 22.64 11.97 -27.03
C PRO A 147 23.61 12.90 -26.31
N GLY A 148 23.21 14.15 -26.14
CA GLY A 148 23.99 15.24 -25.57
C GLY A 148 24.88 15.98 -26.57
N ARG A 149 25.05 15.47 -27.80
CA ARG A 149 25.94 16.07 -28.80
C ARG A 149 25.31 17.28 -29.49
N GLU A 150 24.01 17.27 -29.72
CA GLU A 150 23.31 18.27 -30.54
C GLU A 150 22.33 19.11 -29.68
N ASN A 151 22.70 19.40 -28.43
CA ASN A 151 21.85 20.10 -27.44
C ASN A 151 22.14 21.60 -27.28
N ASP A 152 22.64 22.27 -28.32
CA ASP A 152 23.11 23.66 -28.25
C ASP A 152 22.06 24.67 -27.76
N ILE A 153 20.77 24.39 -27.96
CA ILE A 153 19.66 25.25 -27.54
C ILE A 153 18.71 24.60 -26.52
N SER A 154 19.14 23.51 -25.89
CA SER A 154 18.39 22.80 -24.85
C SER A 154 17.06 22.19 -25.33
N LEU A 155 17.01 21.65 -26.56
CA LEU A 155 15.81 21.01 -27.14
C LEU A 155 16.09 19.62 -27.71
N GLU A 156 17.27 19.03 -27.46
CA GLU A 156 17.62 17.71 -28.01
C GLU A 156 16.64 16.62 -27.52
N PHE A 157 16.04 15.91 -28.47
CA PHE A 157 14.88 15.01 -28.32
C PHE A 157 13.74 15.55 -27.44
N GLU A 158 13.63 16.90 -27.39
CA GLU A 158 12.84 17.70 -26.44
C GLU A 158 12.65 17.02 -25.10
N HIS A 159 13.76 16.44 -24.64
CA HIS A 159 13.93 15.87 -23.32
C HIS A 159 12.89 14.79 -22.94
N PHE A 160 12.46 14.04 -23.96
CA PHE A 160 11.60 12.87 -23.83
C PHE A 160 10.17 13.18 -23.34
N GLU A 161 9.69 14.40 -23.52
CA GLU A 161 8.33 14.81 -23.15
C GLU A 161 7.26 14.47 -24.21
N THR A 162 7.70 14.10 -25.41
CA THR A 162 6.79 13.59 -26.46
C THR A 162 6.24 12.23 -26.03
N VAL A 163 4.97 11.95 -26.37
CA VAL A 163 4.33 10.66 -26.09
C VAL A 163 5.20 9.53 -26.64
N PRO A 164 5.68 8.60 -25.80
CA PRO A 164 6.53 7.51 -26.25
C PRO A 164 5.83 6.62 -27.27
N THR A 165 6.62 6.06 -28.17
CA THR A 165 6.17 5.07 -29.16
C THR A 165 7.06 3.84 -29.12
N ASP A 166 6.46 2.66 -29.34
CA ASP A 166 7.17 1.39 -29.50
C ASP A 166 8.05 1.33 -30.78
N LYS A 167 7.94 2.31 -31.68
CA LYS A 167 8.78 2.42 -32.88
C LYS A 167 10.19 2.92 -32.56
N PHE A 168 10.39 3.64 -31.46
CA PHE A 168 11.73 3.93 -30.95
C PHE A 168 12.16 2.77 -30.06
N VAL A 169 13.20 2.07 -30.48
CA VAL A 169 13.57 0.80 -29.87
C VAL A 169 14.89 0.87 -29.12
N GLY A 170 15.74 1.88 -29.34
CA GLY A 170 17.03 1.96 -28.66
C GLY A 170 17.65 3.34 -28.62
N MET A 171 18.71 3.47 -27.84
CA MET A 171 19.55 4.66 -27.76
C MET A 171 21.02 4.27 -27.78
N GLU A 172 21.83 5.05 -28.48
CA GLU A 172 23.28 4.87 -28.51
C GLU A 172 23.92 5.26 -27.17
N LEU A 173 24.55 4.28 -26.52
CA LEU A 173 25.36 4.45 -25.31
C LEU A 173 26.85 4.65 -25.62
N TRP A 174 27.24 4.49 -26.88
CA TRP A 174 28.57 4.79 -27.41
C TRP A 174 28.46 5.21 -28.88
N ASN A 175 29.38 6.06 -29.34
CA ASN A 175 29.36 6.59 -30.72
C ASN A 175 30.74 7.12 -31.18
N LYS A 176 31.08 7.00 -32.48
CA LYS A 176 32.35 7.50 -33.08
C LYS A 176 33.62 7.05 -32.35
N GLY A 177 33.60 5.85 -31.78
CA GLY A 177 34.72 5.30 -31.01
C GLY A 177 34.86 5.87 -29.59
N THR A 178 33.87 6.63 -29.09
CA THR A 178 33.81 7.03 -27.68
C THR A 178 32.80 6.14 -26.95
N GLY A 179 33.27 5.45 -25.90
CA GLY A 179 32.51 4.49 -25.10
C GLY A 179 31.51 5.08 -24.10
N PHE A 180 31.13 4.28 -23.11
CA PHE A 180 30.08 4.56 -22.12
C PHE A 180 30.36 5.80 -21.25
N ASP A 181 31.62 6.15 -21.03
CA ASP A 181 32.05 7.36 -20.29
C ASP A 181 31.34 8.64 -20.74
N LYS A 182 31.06 8.76 -22.04
CA LYS A 182 30.48 10.00 -22.58
C LYS A 182 28.96 9.98 -22.66
N PHE A 183 28.34 8.84 -22.98
CA PHE A 183 26.92 8.80 -23.30
C PHE A 183 26.08 8.06 -22.26
N TYR A 184 26.69 7.24 -21.42
CA TYR A 184 26.02 6.56 -20.31
C TYR A 184 26.40 7.13 -18.95
N TYR A 185 27.70 7.25 -18.62
CA TYR A 185 28.10 7.78 -17.30
C TYR A 185 27.96 9.29 -17.15
N ASN A 186 27.80 10.00 -18.25
CA ASN A 186 27.57 11.43 -18.19
C ASN A 186 26.14 11.72 -17.71
N ASP A 187 26.05 12.69 -16.81
CA ASP A 187 24.78 13.23 -16.34
C ASP A 187 24.02 13.78 -17.54
N GLY A 188 22.75 13.40 -17.64
CA GLY A 188 21.87 13.70 -18.75
C GLY A 188 21.50 15.17 -18.81
N TYR A 189 20.31 15.42 -19.30
CA TYR A 189 19.83 16.77 -19.52
C TYR A 189 19.36 17.46 -18.24
N PHE A 190 18.87 16.70 -17.26
CA PHE A 190 18.34 17.22 -16.01
C PHE A 190 19.40 17.18 -14.92
N LYS A 191 19.36 18.17 -14.02
CA LYS A 191 20.21 18.22 -12.83
C LYS A 191 19.40 17.87 -11.60
N GLU A 192 20.07 17.36 -10.57
CA GLU A 192 19.47 16.97 -9.28
C GLU A 192 18.51 15.77 -9.35
N ASP A 193 18.60 14.95 -10.40
CA ASP A 193 17.76 13.76 -10.61
C ASP A 193 18.46 12.43 -10.29
N GLN A 194 19.54 12.52 -9.50
CA GLN A 194 20.47 11.43 -9.14
C GLN A 194 21.49 11.06 -10.23
N ASN A 195 21.86 12.03 -11.07
CA ASN A 195 22.86 11.88 -12.14
C ASN A 195 22.43 10.81 -13.15
N ARG A 196 21.18 10.86 -13.60
CA ARG A 196 20.69 9.88 -14.57
C ARG A 196 21.35 10.13 -15.92
N SER A 197 21.69 9.04 -16.60
CA SER A 197 22.12 9.11 -18.00
C SER A 197 20.96 9.57 -18.89
N PHE A 198 21.27 10.04 -20.11
CA PHE A 198 20.24 10.29 -21.13
C PHE A 198 19.31 9.09 -21.35
N TYR A 199 19.87 7.89 -21.24
CA TYR A 199 19.17 6.62 -21.38
C TYR A 199 18.17 6.39 -20.24
N ASP A 200 18.61 6.60 -18.99
CA ASP A 200 17.77 6.44 -17.81
C ASP A 200 16.69 7.53 -17.71
N GLU A 201 17.00 8.75 -18.16
CA GLU A 201 16.03 9.84 -18.27
C GLU A 201 14.89 9.48 -19.23
N ALA A 202 15.21 8.97 -20.42
CA ALA A 202 14.22 8.54 -21.40
C ALA A 202 13.31 7.42 -20.84
N ILE A 203 13.93 6.40 -20.23
CA ILE A 203 13.19 5.29 -19.60
C ILE A 203 12.26 5.81 -18.50
N SER A 204 12.75 6.72 -17.65
CA SER A 204 11.96 7.28 -16.57
C SER A 204 10.75 8.11 -17.05
N ARG A 205 10.79 8.56 -18.30
CA ARG A 205 9.72 9.31 -18.98
C ARG A 205 8.83 8.41 -19.85
N GLY A 206 8.95 7.09 -19.71
CA GLY A 206 8.07 6.10 -20.31
C GLY A 206 8.55 5.54 -21.64
N TRP A 207 9.75 5.91 -22.12
CA TRP A 207 10.30 5.32 -23.33
C TRP A 207 10.80 3.91 -23.04
N LYS A 208 10.18 2.92 -23.70
CA LYS A 208 10.61 1.52 -23.62
C LYS A 208 11.69 1.25 -24.66
N ILE A 209 12.93 1.62 -24.36
CA ILE A 209 14.07 1.52 -25.28
C ILE A 209 15.18 0.60 -24.75
N GLY A 210 15.90 -0.02 -25.68
CA GLY A 210 17.06 -0.88 -25.45
C GLY A 210 18.41 -0.15 -25.48
N ALA A 211 19.43 -0.80 -24.94
CA ALA A 211 20.80 -0.31 -24.92
C ALA A 211 21.48 -0.64 -26.25
N ALA A 212 21.76 0.36 -27.08
CA ALA A 212 22.41 0.21 -28.37
C ALA A 212 23.72 1.01 -28.43
N GLY A 213 24.40 0.95 -29.57
CA GLY A 213 25.53 1.81 -29.89
C GLY A 213 26.02 1.54 -31.31
N SER A 214 26.67 2.54 -31.91
CA SER A 214 27.06 2.44 -33.30
C SER A 214 28.22 3.36 -33.63
N HIS A 215 28.96 3.00 -34.67
CA HIS A 215 30.20 3.68 -35.01
C HIS A 215 29.99 5.11 -35.57
N ASP A 216 28.85 5.40 -36.23
CA ASP A 216 28.61 6.69 -36.91
C ASP A 216 29.80 7.04 -37.82
N HIS A 217 30.26 6.02 -38.55
CA HIS A 217 31.50 6.11 -39.32
C HIS A 217 31.28 6.80 -40.65
N HIS A 218 32.21 7.68 -41.01
CA HIS A 218 32.19 8.48 -42.24
C HIS A 218 33.39 8.19 -43.15
N GLN A 219 34.35 7.39 -42.68
CA GLN A 219 35.53 6.97 -43.45
C GLN A 219 35.35 5.53 -43.96
N ARG A 220 36.42 4.88 -44.43
CA ARG A 220 36.32 3.58 -45.13
C ARG A 220 36.54 2.35 -44.24
N GLU A 221 36.78 2.57 -42.95
CA GLU A 221 37.08 1.60 -41.90
C GLU A 221 35.81 1.20 -41.11
N TRP A 222 34.73 0.90 -41.81
CA TRP A 222 33.43 0.64 -41.19
C TRP A 222 33.47 -0.59 -40.30
N GLY A 223 33.11 -0.42 -39.04
CA GLY A 223 33.06 -1.53 -38.09
C GLY A 223 34.39 -1.92 -37.46
N GLU A 224 35.49 -1.21 -37.75
CA GLU A 224 36.81 -1.46 -37.14
C GLU A 224 36.89 -0.91 -35.70
N THR A 225 36.13 -1.51 -34.78
CA THR A 225 36.13 -1.26 -33.33
C THR A 225 35.55 -2.48 -32.60
N ASP A 226 35.97 -2.69 -31.37
CA ASP A 226 35.45 -3.78 -30.51
C ASP A 226 34.08 -3.44 -29.91
N MET A 227 33.69 -2.16 -29.91
CA MET A 227 32.35 -1.75 -29.50
C MET A 227 31.28 -2.23 -30.49
N ALA A 228 30.15 -2.74 -29.98
CA ALA A 228 29.07 -3.27 -30.80
C ALA A 228 27.67 -3.10 -30.17
N THR A 229 26.64 -3.13 -31.02
CA THR A 229 25.31 -3.60 -30.60
C THR A 229 25.25 -5.10 -30.85
N ALA A 230 24.86 -5.87 -29.83
CA ALA A 230 24.76 -7.32 -29.87
C ALA A 230 23.29 -7.76 -29.81
N ILE A 231 22.78 -8.38 -30.89
CA ILE A 231 21.38 -8.81 -31.04
C ILE A 231 21.21 -10.28 -30.70
N LEU A 232 20.23 -10.60 -29.85
CA LEU A 232 19.82 -11.96 -29.51
C LEU A 232 18.73 -12.45 -30.47
N ALA A 233 19.10 -13.30 -31.42
CA ALA A 233 18.20 -13.80 -32.46
C ALA A 233 18.33 -15.33 -32.69
N LYS A 234 17.28 -15.95 -33.26
CA LYS A 234 17.27 -17.40 -33.53
C LYS A 234 18.20 -17.77 -34.67
N SER A 235 18.22 -16.98 -35.74
CA SER A 235 19.08 -17.19 -36.89
C SER A 235 19.59 -15.86 -37.45
N LEU A 236 20.72 -15.90 -38.17
CA LEU A 236 21.30 -14.74 -38.85
C LEU A 236 20.51 -14.45 -40.12
N THR A 237 19.30 -13.93 -39.98
CA THR A 237 18.46 -13.48 -41.09
C THR A 237 17.94 -12.09 -40.81
N ARG A 238 17.66 -11.32 -41.87
CA ARG A 238 17.14 -9.96 -41.71
C ARG A 238 15.85 -9.92 -40.89
N ASP A 239 14.96 -10.87 -41.13
CA ASP A 239 13.68 -10.95 -40.42
C ASP A 239 13.90 -11.24 -38.93
N ASP A 240 14.70 -12.25 -38.57
CA ASP A 240 14.95 -12.60 -37.16
C ASP A 240 15.67 -11.48 -36.40
N LEU A 241 16.65 -10.82 -37.03
CA LEU A 241 17.35 -9.69 -36.42
C LEU A 241 16.40 -8.50 -36.27
N TYR A 242 15.59 -8.19 -37.28
CA TYR A 242 14.61 -7.10 -37.22
C TYR A 242 13.54 -7.33 -36.15
N GLU A 243 13.00 -8.55 -36.02
CA GLU A 243 12.09 -8.90 -34.94
C GLU A 243 12.74 -8.77 -33.56
N SER A 244 14.03 -9.09 -33.45
CA SER A 244 14.78 -8.97 -32.20
C SER A 244 15.04 -7.51 -31.83
N LEU A 245 15.29 -6.63 -32.82
CA LEU A 245 15.38 -5.18 -32.61
C LEU A 245 14.04 -4.59 -32.15
N LYS A 246 12.90 -4.94 -32.77
CA LYS A 246 11.57 -4.52 -32.30
C LYS A 246 11.28 -4.97 -30.87
N ALA A 247 11.68 -6.20 -30.55
CA ALA A 247 11.53 -6.78 -29.23
C ALA A 247 12.59 -6.29 -28.22
N LYS A 248 13.53 -5.43 -28.64
CA LYS A 248 14.62 -4.90 -27.80
C LYS A 248 15.50 -5.99 -27.19
N ARG A 249 15.60 -7.14 -27.86
CA ARG A 249 16.46 -8.26 -27.49
C ARG A 249 17.88 -8.00 -28.00
N PHE A 250 18.51 -6.98 -27.43
CA PHE A 250 19.88 -6.62 -27.75
C PHE A 250 20.54 -5.90 -26.56
N PHE A 251 21.86 -5.81 -26.58
CA PHE A 251 22.64 -5.09 -25.59
C PHE A 251 23.75 -4.28 -26.27
N SER A 252 24.29 -3.30 -25.54
CA SER A 252 25.43 -2.49 -25.99
C SER A 252 26.68 -2.99 -25.27
N THR A 253 27.81 -3.05 -25.96
CA THR A 253 29.07 -3.51 -25.38
C THR A 253 30.29 -2.79 -25.95
N GLU A 254 31.32 -2.68 -25.12
CA GLU A 254 32.65 -2.20 -25.49
C GLU A 254 33.56 -3.33 -26.02
N ASP A 255 33.18 -4.58 -25.79
CA ASP A 255 33.87 -5.77 -26.28
C ASP A 255 32.92 -6.72 -27.04
N ARG A 256 33.19 -6.90 -28.34
CA ARG A 256 32.41 -7.73 -29.27
C ARG A 256 32.50 -9.23 -28.99
N SER A 257 33.33 -9.63 -28.03
CA SER A 257 33.48 -11.00 -27.57
C SER A 257 32.50 -11.38 -26.44
N ILE A 258 31.90 -10.39 -25.76
CA ILE A 258 30.92 -10.62 -24.69
C ILE A 258 29.60 -11.12 -25.25
N ALA A 259 29.04 -12.18 -24.66
CA ALA A 259 27.66 -12.61 -24.82
C ALA A 259 26.89 -12.46 -23.50
N LEU A 260 25.78 -11.72 -23.53
CA LEU A 260 24.97 -11.40 -22.34
C LEU A 260 23.50 -11.82 -22.53
N SER A 261 22.92 -12.41 -21.49
CA SER A 261 21.49 -12.67 -21.32
C SER A 261 21.05 -12.20 -19.94
N PHE A 262 19.90 -11.54 -19.91
CA PHE A 262 19.28 -11.05 -18.70
C PHE A 262 17.80 -11.38 -18.76
N THR A 263 17.37 -12.27 -17.87
CA THR A 263 15.98 -12.74 -17.84
C THR A 263 15.29 -12.38 -16.55
N LEU A 264 13.98 -12.15 -16.62
CA LEU A 264 13.09 -12.02 -15.48
C LEU A 264 11.90 -12.96 -15.66
N ASP A 265 11.73 -13.88 -14.72
CA ASP A 265 10.78 -14.99 -14.78
C ASP A 265 10.87 -15.80 -16.10
N GLY A 266 12.09 -15.89 -16.65
CA GLY A 266 12.39 -16.57 -17.90
C GLY A 266 12.14 -15.75 -19.17
N ASN A 267 11.66 -14.50 -19.06
CA ASN A 267 11.52 -13.60 -20.20
C ASN A 267 12.83 -12.82 -20.39
N GLU A 268 13.35 -12.81 -21.62
CA GLU A 268 14.64 -12.18 -21.97
C GLU A 268 14.56 -10.64 -21.97
N MET A 269 15.72 -9.98 -21.96
CA MET A 269 15.88 -8.52 -22.05
C MET A 269 15.02 -7.92 -23.16
N GLY A 270 14.51 -6.70 -22.94
CA GLY A 270 13.59 -6.01 -23.85
C GLY A 270 12.11 -6.38 -23.67
N SER A 271 11.81 -7.45 -22.94
CA SER A 271 10.44 -7.87 -22.65
C SER A 271 9.70 -6.91 -21.71
N THR A 272 8.37 -6.95 -21.80
CA THR A 272 7.48 -6.41 -20.76
C THR A 272 6.85 -7.59 -20.02
N VAL A 273 6.92 -7.58 -18.70
CA VAL A 273 6.48 -8.68 -17.83
C VAL A 273 5.53 -8.16 -16.76
N SER A 274 4.67 -9.03 -16.26
CA SER A 274 3.73 -8.66 -15.18
C SER A 274 4.44 -8.51 -13.84
N GLY A 275 4.10 -7.44 -13.10
CA GLY A 275 4.58 -7.24 -11.73
C GLY A 275 4.13 -8.36 -10.79
N ARG A 276 5.01 -8.79 -9.89
CA ARG A 276 4.75 -9.83 -8.87
C ARG A 276 5.42 -9.46 -7.55
N SER A 277 4.93 -10.02 -6.45
CA SER A 277 5.57 -9.86 -5.13
C SER A 277 7.01 -10.37 -5.11
N GLU A 278 7.29 -11.38 -5.95
CA GLU A 278 8.61 -11.92 -6.21
C GLU A 278 8.76 -12.20 -7.70
N ASN A 279 9.85 -11.71 -8.30
CA ASN A 279 10.30 -12.06 -9.63
C ASN A 279 11.71 -12.63 -9.54
N LYS A 280 11.97 -13.71 -10.27
CA LYS A 280 13.29 -14.31 -10.34
C LYS A 280 14.04 -13.73 -11.53
N ILE A 281 15.16 -13.07 -11.26
CA ILE A 281 16.10 -12.67 -12.30
C ILE A 281 17.18 -13.72 -12.52
N ASN A 282 17.70 -13.80 -13.75
CA ASN A 282 18.92 -14.54 -14.07
C ASN A 282 19.82 -13.70 -14.97
N ILE A 283 21.10 -13.64 -14.62
CA ILE A 283 22.15 -12.97 -15.40
C ILE A 283 23.11 -14.05 -15.90
N LYS A 284 23.31 -14.11 -17.21
CA LYS A 284 24.29 -14.99 -17.84
C LYS A 284 25.19 -14.18 -18.74
N ALA A 285 26.48 -14.17 -18.45
CA ALA A 285 27.47 -13.54 -19.31
C ALA A 285 28.68 -14.46 -19.48
N PHE A 286 29.23 -14.50 -20.67
CA PHE A 286 30.52 -15.13 -20.92
C PHE A 286 31.20 -14.39 -22.06
N ASP A 287 32.51 -14.54 -22.10
CA ASP A 287 33.35 -13.95 -23.11
C ASP A 287 33.94 -15.06 -24.00
N THR A 288 33.93 -14.88 -25.32
CA THR A 288 34.41 -15.92 -26.25
C THR A 288 35.92 -16.09 -26.26
N GLU A 289 36.66 -15.08 -25.82
CA GLU A 289 38.10 -15.07 -25.62
C GLU A 289 38.50 -15.55 -24.20
N ASN A 290 37.50 -15.76 -23.33
CA ASN A 290 37.61 -16.22 -21.94
C ASN A 290 38.22 -15.20 -21.00
N GLU A 291 37.92 -13.93 -21.22
CA GLU A 291 38.28 -12.89 -20.27
C GLU A 291 37.52 -13.00 -18.95
N ILE A 292 38.09 -12.41 -17.90
CA ILE A 292 37.55 -12.47 -16.54
C ILE A 292 36.55 -11.32 -16.35
N PHE A 293 35.32 -11.64 -15.95
CA PHE A 293 34.40 -10.66 -15.39
C PHE A 293 34.76 -10.39 -13.94
N THR A 294 34.83 -9.10 -13.60
CA THR A 294 35.10 -8.60 -12.24
C THR A 294 33.84 -8.14 -11.54
N LYS A 295 32.80 -7.77 -12.29
CA LYS A 295 31.56 -7.22 -11.73
C LYS A 295 30.31 -7.60 -12.52
N ALA A 296 29.21 -7.77 -11.80
CA ALA A 296 27.86 -7.76 -12.35
C ALA A 296 26.99 -6.81 -11.52
N GLU A 297 26.17 -5.99 -12.15
CA GLU A 297 25.38 -4.94 -11.53
C GLU A 297 23.93 -5.01 -12.02
N LEU A 298 22.98 -4.85 -11.10
CA LEU A 298 21.54 -4.79 -11.37
C LEU A 298 21.05 -3.38 -11.09
N TYR A 299 20.43 -2.76 -12.09
CA TYR A 299 19.84 -1.44 -12.00
C TYR A 299 18.32 -1.55 -11.98
N ARG A 300 17.69 -0.67 -11.21
CA ARG A 300 16.24 -0.46 -11.17
C ARG A 300 15.95 1.01 -11.47
N ASN A 301 15.26 1.30 -12.56
CA ASN A 301 14.92 2.67 -12.96
C ASN A 301 16.14 3.61 -13.01
N GLY A 302 17.26 3.10 -13.56
CA GLY A 302 18.54 3.80 -13.66
C GLY A 302 19.35 3.90 -12.37
N ILE A 303 18.85 3.36 -11.25
CA ILE A 303 19.56 3.40 -9.96
C ILE A 303 20.13 2.02 -9.68
N LEU A 304 21.41 1.94 -9.31
CA LEU A 304 22.05 0.71 -8.87
C LEU A 304 21.29 0.12 -7.68
N LEU A 305 20.68 -1.06 -7.87
CA LEU A 305 19.93 -1.77 -6.84
C LEU A 305 20.82 -2.75 -6.09
N PHE A 306 21.67 -3.48 -6.82
CA PHE A 306 22.54 -4.51 -6.27
C PHE A 306 23.77 -4.73 -7.17
N HIS A 307 24.89 -5.16 -6.60
CA HIS A 307 26.06 -5.61 -7.36
C HIS A 307 26.66 -6.88 -6.78
N TRP A 308 27.34 -7.64 -7.64
CA TRP A 308 28.15 -8.80 -7.29
C TRP A 308 29.58 -8.55 -7.76
N ASP A 309 30.52 -8.64 -6.83
CA ASP A 309 31.94 -8.75 -7.19
C ASP A 309 32.20 -10.20 -7.58
N VAL A 310 32.60 -10.41 -8.84
CA VAL A 310 32.85 -11.72 -9.43
C VAL A 310 34.32 -11.82 -9.86
N ASN A 311 34.79 -13.03 -10.10
CA ASN A 311 36.13 -13.28 -10.64
C ASN A 311 36.10 -14.59 -11.41
N VAL A 312 35.36 -14.57 -12.52
CA VAL A 312 34.99 -15.74 -13.31
C VAL A 312 34.94 -15.38 -14.78
N THR A 313 35.19 -16.35 -15.65
CA THR A 313 35.03 -16.18 -17.11
C THR A 313 33.58 -16.38 -17.58
N ASN A 314 32.72 -16.89 -16.69
CA ASN A 314 31.31 -17.15 -16.95
C ASN A 314 30.49 -16.70 -15.74
N VAL A 315 29.67 -15.67 -15.91
CA VAL A 315 28.69 -15.21 -14.93
C VAL A 315 27.42 -16.04 -15.08
N ASP A 316 26.95 -16.65 -13.99
CA ASP A 316 25.62 -17.29 -13.90
C ASP A 316 25.03 -16.98 -12.51
N ILE A 317 24.19 -15.94 -12.46
CA ILE A 317 23.60 -15.43 -11.22
C ILE A 317 22.09 -15.63 -11.29
N SER A 318 21.51 -16.17 -10.21
CA SER A 318 20.06 -16.20 -9.98
C SER A 318 19.73 -15.42 -8.71
N TYR A 319 18.79 -14.49 -8.78
CA TYR A 319 18.40 -13.66 -7.64
C TYR A 319 16.89 -13.36 -7.65
N VAL A 320 16.30 -13.11 -6.48
CA VAL A 320 14.87 -12.78 -6.35
C VAL A 320 14.75 -11.32 -5.96
N ILE A 321 13.93 -10.59 -6.70
CA ILE A 321 13.60 -9.19 -6.45
C ILE A 321 12.10 -9.04 -6.22
N THR A 322 11.71 -8.00 -5.49
CA THR A 322 10.34 -7.51 -5.52
C THR A 322 10.25 -6.41 -6.56
N SER A 323 9.28 -6.52 -7.47
CA SER A 323 9.03 -5.52 -8.49
C SER A 323 7.83 -4.64 -8.16
N SER A 324 7.74 -3.52 -8.85
CA SER A 324 6.63 -2.61 -8.85
C SER A 324 6.30 -2.18 -10.28
N ASN A 325 5.06 -1.77 -10.50
CA ASN A 325 4.51 -1.37 -11.78
C ASN A 325 5.28 -0.14 -12.24
N ASN A 326 5.62 -0.14 -13.52
CA ASN A 326 6.51 0.82 -14.16
C ASN A 326 7.98 0.73 -13.72
N ASP A 327 8.38 -0.31 -12.98
CA ASP A 327 9.82 -0.58 -12.85
C ASP A 327 10.42 -1.01 -14.18
N SER A 328 11.69 -0.69 -14.34
CA SER A 328 12.57 -1.19 -15.38
C SER A 328 13.82 -1.76 -14.71
N TYR A 329 14.25 -2.93 -15.18
CA TYR A 329 15.48 -3.56 -14.71
C TYR A 329 16.41 -3.81 -15.88
N TYR A 330 17.68 -3.49 -15.74
CA TYR A 330 18.72 -3.91 -16.67
C TYR A 330 19.98 -4.27 -15.89
N VAL A 331 20.92 -4.92 -16.57
CA VAL A 331 22.18 -5.34 -15.96
C VAL A 331 23.36 -4.79 -16.71
N LYS A 332 24.44 -4.60 -15.98
CA LYS A 332 25.75 -4.30 -16.54
C LYS A 332 26.76 -5.33 -16.04
N VAL A 333 27.64 -5.78 -16.91
CA VAL A 333 28.79 -6.63 -16.55
C VAL A 333 30.08 -5.93 -16.96
N THR A 334 31.14 -6.13 -16.18
CA THR A 334 32.45 -5.47 -16.37
C THR A 334 33.56 -6.53 -16.37
N GLN A 335 34.45 -6.47 -17.35
CA GLN A 335 35.65 -7.32 -17.47
C GLN A 335 36.82 -6.80 -16.60
N GLU A 336 37.96 -7.48 -16.63
CA GLU A 336 39.16 -7.13 -15.86
C GLU A 336 39.94 -5.95 -16.47
N ASP A 337 39.88 -5.81 -17.79
CA ASP A 337 40.49 -4.72 -18.55
C ASP A 337 39.66 -3.41 -18.49
N GLY A 338 38.41 -3.52 -18.07
CA GLY A 338 37.49 -2.41 -17.88
C GLY A 338 36.35 -2.36 -18.88
N ASP A 339 36.35 -3.24 -19.90
CA ASP A 339 35.29 -3.26 -20.90
C ASP A 339 33.96 -3.75 -20.31
N GLU A 340 32.86 -3.21 -20.83
CA GLU A 340 31.53 -3.40 -20.26
C GLU A 340 30.48 -3.86 -21.28
N ALA A 341 29.42 -4.48 -20.78
CA ALA A 341 28.17 -4.69 -21.53
C ALA A 341 26.95 -4.29 -20.69
N ILE A 342 26.03 -3.54 -21.30
CA ILE A 342 24.78 -3.07 -20.69
C ILE A 342 23.60 -3.70 -21.45
N SER A 343 22.78 -4.50 -20.75
CA SER A 343 21.59 -5.12 -21.34
C SER A 343 20.50 -4.10 -21.65
N SER A 344 19.63 -4.41 -22.62
CA SER A 344 18.33 -3.74 -22.67
C SER A 344 17.50 -4.03 -21.40
N PRO A 345 16.52 -3.19 -21.05
CA PRO A 345 15.77 -3.34 -19.82
C PRO A 345 14.63 -4.33 -20.02
N ILE A 346 14.22 -4.95 -18.92
CA ILE A 346 12.93 -5.61 -18.79
C ILE A 346 11.99 -4.64 -18.06
N PHE A 347 10.82 -4.40 -18.64
CA PHE A 347 9.82 -3.46 -18.14
C PHE A 347 8.73 -4.20 -17.37
N ILE A 348 8.32 -3.67 -16.23
CA ILE A 348 7.25 -4.22 -15.40
C ILE A 348 5.96 -3.45 -15.67
N GLU A 349 4.92 -4.16 -16.08
CA GLU A 349 3.57 -3.59 -16.26
C GLU A 349 2.49 -4.43 -15.56
N GLY A 350 1.37 -3.79 -15.28
CA GLY A 350 0.21 -4.43 -14.66
C GLY A 350 0.19 -4.27 -13.14
N ASN A 351 -1.01 -4.41 -12.56
CA ASN A 351 -1.23 -4.18 -11.13
C ASN A 351 -0.33 -5.10 -10.28
N ILE A 352 0.53 -4.45 -9.52
CA ILE A 352 1.38 -5.09 -8.52
C ILE A 352 0.50 -5.41 -7.33
N GLY A 353 0.41 -6.69 -7.02
CA GLY A 353 -0.01 -7.13 -5.71
C GLY A 353 -1.51 -7.05 -5.49
N ASN A 354 -2.09 -8.22 -5.29
CA ASN A 354 -3.33 -8.35 -4.56
C ASN A 354 -3.20 -7.63 -3.20
N THR A 355 -3.97 -6.56 -2.98
CA THR A 355 -3.93 -5.80 -1.73
C THR A 355 -4.72 -6.56 -0.66
N PRO A 356 -4.15 -6.79 0.55
CA PRO A 356 -4.88 -7.50 1.60
C PRO A 356 -6.23 -6.82 1.88
N PRO A 357 -7.33 -7.60 2.00
CA PRO A 357 -8.63 -7.04 2.29
C PRO A 357 -8.67 -6.38 3.68
N ILE A 358 -9.40 -5.28 3.82
CA ILE A 358 -9.63 -4.64 5.12
C ILE A 358 -10.81 -5.34 5.80
N VAL A 359 -10.63 -5.72 7.06
CA VAL A 359 -11.68 -6.39 7.84
C VAL A 359 -11.79 -5.82 9.26
N SER A 360 -13.02 -5.72 9.76
CA SER A 360 -13.30 -5.35 11.16
C SER A 360 -14.42 -6.21 11.73
N LEU A 361 -14.29 -6.58 13.02
CA LEU A 361 -15.38 -7.16 13.79
C LEU A 361 -16.29 -6.01 14.26
N THR A 362 -17.57 -6.05 13.89
CA THR A 362 -18.56 -5.02 14.24
C THR A 362 -19.45 -5.41 15.41
N SER A 363 -19.51 -6.70 15.75
CA SER A 363 -20.21 -7.19 16.93
C SER A 363 -19.60 -8.51 17.39
N PRO A 364 -19.44 -8.74 18.70
CA PRO A 364 -19.72 -7.83 19.82
C PRO A 364 -18.77 -6.63 19.90
N GLU A 365 -19.12 -5.62 20.71
CA GLU A 365 -18.23 -4.49 21.01
C GLU A 365 -17.15 -4.90 22.02
N ALA A 366 -15.99 -4.24 22.00
CA ALA A 366 -14.91 -4.52 22.95
C ALA A 366 -15.36 -4.26 24.40
N GLY A 367 -15.08 -5.22 25.28
CA GLY A 367 -15.50 -5.19 26.68
C GLY A 367 -16.90 -5.73 26.93
N SER A 368 -17.60 -6.25 25.91
CA SER A 368 -18.91 -6.87 26.09
C SER A 368 -18.88 -8.00 27.12
N LEU A 369 -19.91 -8.04 27.96
CA LEU A 369 -20.08 -9.03 29.01
C LEU A 369 -21.27 -9.94 28.70
N PHE A 370 -21.08 -11.25 28.81
CA PHE A 370 -22.12 -12.25 28.59
C PHE A 370 -22.24 -13.21 29.77
N SER A 371 -23.40 -13.87 29.88
CA SER A 371 -23.61 -14.94 30.85
C SER A 371 -23.15 -16.29 30.31
N ASN A 372 -22.64 -17.15 31.18
CA ASN A 372 -22.29 -18.54 30.84
C ASN A 372 -23.43 -19.26 30.09
N GLY A 373 -23.10 -19.97 29.01
CA GLY A 373 -24.05 -20.70 28.17
C GLY A 373 -24.77 -19.85 27.11
N THR A 374 -24.47 -18.55 27.01
CA THR A 374 -25.09 -17.66 26.02
C THR A 374 -24.64 -18.02 24.60
N THR A 375 -25.52 -17.79 23.62
CA THR A 375 -25.19 -17.81 22.20
C THR A 375 -24.83 -16.40 21.73
N ILE A 376 -23.62 -16.21 21.21
CA ILE A 376 -23.08 -14.91 20.80
C ILE A 376 -23.08 -14.84 19.26
N THR A 377 -23.65 -13.78 18.70
CA THR A 377 -23.57 -13.52 17.25
C THR A 377 -22.37 -12.62 16.95
N LEU A 378 -21.45 -13.11 16.13
CA LEU A 378 -20.31 -12.38 15.61
C LEU A 378 -20.68 -11.79 14.25
N SER A 379 -20.40 -10.51 14.05
CA SER A 379 -20.61 -9.83 12.76
C SER A 379 -19.33 -9.12 12.34
N ALA A 380 -19.03 -9.13 11.03
CA ALA A 380 -17.85 -8.48 10.48
C ALA A 380 -18.17 -7.71 9.19
N ASN A 381 -17.40 -6.66 8.94
CA ASN A 381 -17.33 -5.98 7.66
C ASN A 381 -15.98 -6.31 7.02
N ALA A 382 -16.00 -6.81 5.79
CA ALA A 382 -14.81 -7.06 4.99
C ALA A 382 -14.96 -6.37 3.64
N LYS A 383 -13.91 -5.69 3.18
CA LYS A 383 -13.84 -5.05 1.88
C LYS A 383 -12.46 -5.27 1.28
N ASP A 384 -12.46 -5.59 0.00
CA ASP A 384 -11.27 -5.62 -0.82
C ASP A 384 -11.30 -4.42 -1.79
N THR A 385 -10.15 -3.79 -2.01
CA THR A 385 -10.00 -2.61 -2.86
C THR A 385 -9.65 -2.94 -4.30
N ASP A 386 -9.06 -4.11 -4.55
CA ASP A 386 -8.64 -4.56 -5.88
C ASP A 386 -9.21 -5.94 -6.26
N GLY A 387 -9.93 -6.60 -5.35
CA GLY A 387 -10.60 -7.88 -5.60
C GLY A 387 -11.97 -8.03 -4.93
N SER A 388 -12.30 -9.27 -4.59
CA SER A 388 -13.52 -9.66 -3.88
C SER A 388 -13.21 -10.59 -2.71
N ILE A 389 -14.01 -10.54 -1.65
CA ILE A 389 -13.82 -11.41 -0.49
C ILE A 389 -14.27 -12.84 -0.83
N SER A 390 -13.34 -13.79 -0.77
CA SER A 390 -13.61 -15.22 -0.91
C SER A 390 -14.27 -15.79 0.35
N ARG A 391 -13.76 -15.43 1.55
CA ARG A 391 -14.36 -15.81 2.83
C ARG A 391 -13.90 -14.95 4.01
N VAL A 392 -14.65 -15.00 5.11
CA VAL A 392 -14.27 -14.45 6.42
C VAL A 392 -14.22 -15.56 7.46
N ASP A 393 -13.05 -15.75 8.07
CA ASP A 393 -12.78 -16.71 9.13
C ASP A 393 -12.89 -16.01 10.51
N PHE A 394 -13.59 -16.62 11.47
CA PHE A 394 -13.78 -16.12 12.85
C PHE A 394 -12.95 -16.94 13.83
N TYR A 395 -12.27 -16.27 14.77
CA TYR A 395 -11.33 -16.87 15.72
C TYR A 395 -11.62 -16.46 17.17
N ASN A 396 -11.28 -17.36 18.09
CA ASN A 396 -11.06 -17.10 19.51
C ASN A 396 -9.57 -17.35 19.84
N GLY A 397 -8.80 -16.29 20.04
CA GLY A 397 -7.34 -16.34 20.08
C GLY A 397 -6.81 -16.94 18.77
N VAL A 398 -6.09 -18.06 18.88
CA VAL A 398 -5.55 -18.80 17.72
C VAL A 398 -6.52 -19.86 17.16
N GLN A 399 -7.62 -20.16 17.85
CA GLN A 399 -8.55 -21.20 17.45
C GLN A 399 -9.63 -20.66 16.51
N LYS A 400 -9.72 -21.21 15.29
CA LYS A 400 -10.82 -20.92 14.37
C LYS A 400 -12.12 -21.51 14.94
N ILE A 401 -13.15 -20.68 15.07
CA ILE A 401 -14.47 -21.06 15.59
C ILE A 401 -15.54 -21.11 14.50
N GLY A 402 -15.33 -20.45 13.35
CA GLY A 402 -16.26 -20.46 12.23
C GLY A 402 -15.72 -19.80 10.96
N GLU A 403 -16.48 -19.91 9.87
CA GLU A 403 -16.23 -19.21 8.60
C GLU A 403 -17.55 -18.85 7.90
N VAL A 404 -17.53 -17.81 7.08
CA VAL A 404 -18.66 -17.36 6.26
C VAL A 404 -18.17 -16.98 4.87
N LEU A 405 -18.79 -17.55 3.83
CA LEU A 405 -18.32 -17.42 2.45
C LEU A 405 -18.94 -16.23 1.69
N SER A 406 -19.95 -15.56 2.25
CA SER A 406 -20.65 -14.46 1.57
C SER A 406 -21.23 -13.44 2.55
N SER A 407 -21.27 -12.17 2.14
CA SER A 407 -21.91 -11.10 2.91
C SER A 407 -23.44 -11.32 3.03
N PRO A 408 -24.07 -11.02 4.18
CA PRO A 408 -23.49 -10.47 5.40
C PRO A 408 -22.68 -11.51 6.20
N TYR A 409 -21.44 -11.15 6.58
CA TYR A 409 -20.53 -12.03 7.33
C TYR A 409 -20.96 -12.14 8.80
N ARG A 410 -21.85 -13.11 9.08
CA ARG A 410 -22.43 -13.36 10.40
C ARG A 410 -22.22 -14.81 10.82
N PHE A 411 -21.63 -15.00 12.01
CA PHE A 411 -21.39 -16.31 12.59
C PHE A 411 -22.02 -16.41 13.99
N THR A 412 -22.66 -17.54 14.30
CA THR A 412 -23.29 -17.76 15.61
C THR A 412 -22.47 -18.73 16.45
N TRP A 413 -21.89 -18.23 17.54
CA TRP A 413 -21.11 -19.02 18.49
C TRP A 413 -21.99 -19.44 19.68
N ALA A 414 -22.47 -20.68 19.66
CA ALA A 414 -23.43 -21.18 20.64
C ALA A 414 -22.78 -21.74 21.92
N ASN A 415 -23.52 -21.66 23.03
CA ASN A 415 -23.19 -22.25 24.34
C ASN A 415 -21.78 -21.85 24.84
N VAL A 416 -21.45 -20.56 24.76
CA VAL A 416 -20.11 -20.07 25.16
C VAL A 416 -19.97 -20.17 26.67
N GLY A 417 -18.96 -20.91 27.12
CA GLY A 417 -18.66 -21.10 28.54
C GLY A 417 -18.13 -19.84 29.22
N SER A 418 -18.00 -19.84 30.54
CA SER A 418 -17.32 -18.77 31.27
C SER A 418 -15.84 -18.68 30.87
N GLY A 419 -15.34 -17.49 30.59
CA GLY A 419 -13.95 -17.23 30.22
C GLY A 419 -13.72 -15.81 29.71
N ASP A 420 -12.46 -15.41 29.65
CA ASP A 420 -12.02 -14.24 28.90
C ASP A 420 -11.68 -14.68 27.48
N TYR A 421 -12.24 -14.01 26.47
CA TYR A 421 -12.08 -14.38 25.07
C TYR A 421 -11.55 -13.21 24.25
N GLN A 422 -10.73 -13.53 23.26
CA GLN A 422 -10.19 -12.58 22.30
C GLN A 422 -10.69 -12.95 20.91
N LEU A 423 -11.62 -12.16 20.39
CA LEU A 423 -12.24 -12.42 19.09
C LEU A 423 -11.48 -11.70 17.98
N ILE A 424 -11.18 -12.43 16.91
CA ILE A 424 -10.44 -11.92 15.75
C ILE A 424 -11.16 -12.40 14.49
N VAL A 425 -11.21 -11.56 13.45
CA VAL A 425 -11.67 -11.98 12.12
C VAL A 425 -10.56 -11.82 11.10
N LYS A 426 -10.47 -12.79 10.18
CA LYS A 426 -9.54 -12.80 9.06
C LYS A 426 -10.36 -12.87 7.77
N ALA A 427 -10.30 -11.83 6.95
CA ALA A 427 -10.89 -11.86 5.62
C ALA A 427 -9.84 -12.33 4.61
N ILE A 428 -10.25 -13.16 3.65
CA ILE A 428 -9.40 -13.71 2.60
C ILE A 428 -10.06 -13.37 1.26
N ASP A 429 -9.28 -12.84 0.33
CA ASP A 429 -9.75 -12.43 -0.99
C ASP A 429 -9.73 -13.58 -2.03
N ASP A 430 -10.15 -13.26 -3.26
CA ASP A 430 -10.21 -14.17 -4.41
C ASP A 430 -8.84 -14.57 -4.97
N GLN A 431 -7.77 -13.93 -4.51
CA GLN A 431 -6.38 -14.16 -4.90
C GLN A 431 -5.52 -14.72 -3.74
N GLY A 432 -6.13 -14.98 -2.58
CA GLY A 432 -5.54 -15.68 -1.44
C GLY A 432 -4.81 -14.82 -0.40
N MET A 433 -4.76 -13.48 -0.55
CA MET A 433 -4.22 -12.60 0.51
C MET A 433 -5.29 -12.40 1.60
N PHE A 434 -4.85 -11.86 2.74
CA PHE A 434 -5.73 -11.73 3.89
C PHE A 434 -5.41 -10.54 4.76
N GLY A 435 -6.45 -9.91 5.29
CA GLY A 435 -6.35 -8.95 6.39
C GLY A 435 -6.95 -9.52 7.67
N VAL A 436 -6.50 -8.98 8.80
CA VAL A 436 -6.92 -9.39 10.14
C VAL A 436 -7.44 -8.16 10.88
N SER A 437 -8.53 -8.30 11.62
CA SER A 437 -9.06 -7.21 12.43
C SER A 437 -8.20 -6.94 13.65
N THR A 438 -8.39 -5.77 14.27
CA THR A 438 -7.99 -5.60 15.67
C THR A 438 -8.71 -6.63 16.56
N PRO A 439 -8.07 -7.16 17.61
CA PRO A 439 -8.73 -8.09 18.52
C PRO A 439 -9.81 -7.40 19.36
N VAL A 440 -10.95 -8.07 19.53
CA VAL A 440 -12.05 -7.62 20.40
C VAL A 440 -12.12 -8.55 21.61
N ASN A 441 -11.80 -8.01 22.79
CA ASN A 441 -11.85 -8.78 24.03
C ASN A 441 -13.28 -8.75 24.58
N ILE A 442 -13.82 -9.92 24.93
CA ILE A 442 -15.10 -10.07 25.62
C ILE A 442 -14.93 -10.95 26.86
N LYS A 443 -15.88 -10.87 27.78
CA LYS A 443 -15.89 -11.72 28.97
C LYS A 443 -17.22 -12.42 29.10
N VAL A 444 -17.15 -13.73 29.31
CA VAL A 444 -18.31 -14.53 29.71
C VAL A 444 -18.08 -14.94 31.15
N SER A 445 -19.05 -14.71 32.03
CA SER A 445 -18.91 -15.13 33.43
C SER A 445 -20.19 -15.77 33.94
N ASP A 446 -20.05 -16.50 35.04
CA ASP A 446 -21.20 -16.93 35.81
C ASP A 446 -21.91 -15.67 36.35
N SER A 447 -23.18 -15.54 36.01
CA SER A 447 -24.02 -14.46 36.50
C SER A 447 -24.62 -14.85 37.85
N SER A 448 -24.44 -13.98 38.85
CA SER A 448 -25.20 -14.06 40.10
C SER A 448 -26.39 -13.11 39.99
N SER A 449 -27.61 -13.64 40.03
CA SER A 449 -28.83 -12.83 40.15
C SER A 449 -28.88 -12.22 41.56
N ILE A 450 -29.10 -10.91 41.62
CA ILE A 450 -29.20 -10.11 42.84
C ILE A 450 -30.56 -9.41 42.80
N LEU A 451 -31.37 -9.65 43.83
CA LEU A 451 -32.66 -8.98 44.00
C LEU A 451 -32.51 -7.74 44.88
N SER A 452 -32.84 -6.57 44.33
CA SER A 452 -32.84 -5.28 45.01
C SER A 452 -34.27 -4.76 45.18
N ASN A 453 -34.60 -4.34 46.41
CA ASN A 453 -35.90 -3.76 46.77
C ASN A 453 -35.68 -2.34 47.29
N LEU A 454 -36.17 -1.33 46.57
CA LEU A 454 -35.91 0.08 46.82
C LEU A 454 -37.23 0.83 46.99
N ARG A 455 -37.49 1.36 48.18
CA ARG A 455 -38.68 2.16 48.46
C ARG A 455 -38.38 3.64 48.26
N VAL A 456 -39.38 4.45 47.92
CA VAL A 456 -39.30 5.92 48.04
C VAL A 456 -38.96 6.29 49.50
N LYS A 457 -38.04 7.24 49.71
CA LYS A 457 -37.49 7.57 51.05
C LYS A 457 -37.60 9.04 51.43
N ASP A 458 -38.12 9.90 50.56
CA ASP A 458 -38.21 11.33 50.79
C ASP A 458 -39.50 11.89 50.19
N LYS A 459 -40.09 12.87 50.86
CA LYS A 459 -41.30 13.58 50.40
C LYS A 459 -41.17 14.23 49.02
N ASN A 460 -39.94 14.52 48.57
CA ASN A 460 -39.72 15.10 47.25
C ASN A 460 -39.33 14.04 46.19
N ASP A 461 -39.44 12.75 46.53
CA ASP A 461 -39.14 11.64 45.63
C ASP A 461 -40.39 10.97 45.07
N ASP A 462 -41.59 11.36 45.49
CA ASP A 462 -42.84 11.10 44.79
C ASP A 462 -43.66 12.39 44.70
N ALA A 463 -44.17 12.67 43.51
CA ALA A 463 -44.80 13.95 43.25
C ALA A 463 -45.74 13.91 42.06
N GLU A 464 -46.62 14.89 42.03
CA GLU A 464 -47.58 15.09 40.96
C GLU A 464 -47.44 16.48 40.39
N GLN A 465 -47.62 16.59 39.08
CA GLN A 465 -47.61 17.86 38.38
C GLN A 465 -48.92 18.06 37.63
N GLY A 466 -49.73 18.99 38.12
CA GLY A 466 -50.97 19.39 37.48
C GLY A 466 -50.75 20.05 36.12
N TRP A 467 -51.81 20.19 35.33
CA TRP A 467 -51.77 20.76 33.97
C TRP A 467 -51.20 22.19 33.91
N THR A 468 -51.39 22.98 34.98
CA THR A 468 -50.84 24.35 35.11
C THR A 468 -49.35 24.39 35.45
N GLY A 469 -48.73 23.23 35.64
CA GLY A 469 -47.33 23.07 36.03
C GLY A 469 -47.09 23.09 37.55
N ILE A 470 -48.13 23.33 38.37
CA ILE A 470 -48.04 23.28 39.84
C ILE A 470 -47.64 21.87 40.30
N MET A 471 -46.77 21.81 41.31
CA MET A 471 -46.24 20.56 41.87
C MET A 471 -46.84 20.26 43.24
N TYR A 472 -47.35 19.05 43.41
CA TYR A 472 -47.83 18.48 44.65
C TYR A 472 -46.80 17.45 45.14
N ARG A 473 -46.10 17.75 46.24
CA ARG A 473 -44.94 16.98 46.77
C ARG A 473 -45.08 16.65 48.27
N LYS A 474 -46.31 16.75 48.77
CA LYS A 474 -46.65 16.59 50.20
C LYS A 474 -48.05 16.00 50.36
N SER A 475 -48.62 15.44 49.30
CA SER A 475 -49.95 14.83 49.37
C SER A 475 -49.83 13.49 50.06
N SER A 476 -50.83 13.09 50.84
CA SER A 476 -50.87 11.76 51.47
C SER A 476 -51.06 10.63 50.46
N ASP A 477 -51.55 10.97 49.29
CA ASP A 477 -51.89 10.11 48.17
C ASP A 477 -51.04 10.43 46.93
N LEU A 478 -51.02 9.47 46.02
CA LEU A 478 -50.46 9.57 44.68
C LEU A 478 -51.52 9.11 43.67
N GLU A 479 -52.32 10.04 43.17
CA GLU A 479 -53.24 9.82 42.07
C GLU A 479 -52.47 9.66 40.77
N LEU A 480 -52.43 8.41 40.30
CA LEU A 480 -51.91 8.03 39.00
C LEU A 480 -52.76 8.67 37.90
N VAL A 481 -52.42 9.93 37.60
CA VAL A 481 -52.85 10.80 36.51
C VAL A 481 -54.17 11.59 36.71
N ASN A 482 -55.12 11.21 37.55
CA ASN A 482 -56.37 11.98 37.70
C ASN A 482 -56.79 12.19 39.15
N ASP A 483 -56.62 13.43 39.62
CA ASP A 483 -56.97 13.94 40.95
C ASP A 483 -58.50 14.21 41.11
N GLY A 484 -59.32 13.96 40.10
CA GLY A 484 -60.79 14.09 40.21
C GLY A 484 -61.34 15.51 40.09
N PHE A 485 -60.48 16.52 39.93
CA PHE A 485 -60.85 17.90 39.59
C PHE A 485 -60.96 18.11 38.06
N LEU A 486 -61.76 19.08 37.63
CA LEU A 486 -62.16 19.32 36.22
C LEU A 486 -61.02 19.73 35.24
N ASN A 487 -59.77 19.83 35.69
CA ASN A 487 -58.69 20.51 34.96
C ASN A 487 -57.56 19.59 34.44
N GLY A 488 -57.96 18.48 33.81
CA GLY A 488 -57.06 17.64 33.01
C GLY A 488 -56.21 16.65 33.81
N ASN A 489 -55.50 15.80 33.09
CA ASN A 489 -54.68 14.72 33.63
C ASN A 489 -53.28 15.23 34.04
N GLN A 490 -52.80 14.80 35.21
CA GLN A 490 -51.49 15.15 35.76
C GLN A 490 -50.36 14.19 35.33
N LYS A 491 -49.11 14.62 35.54
CA LYS A 491 -47.93 13.75 35.42
C LYS A 491 -47.48 13.35 36.81
N VAL A 492 -47.15 12.08 36.99
CA VAL A 492 -46.67 11.56 38.26
C VAL A 492 -45.21 11.18 38.13
N GLY A 493 -44.39 11.62 39.07
CA GLY A 493 -42.96 11.31 39.15
C GLY A 493 -42.69 10.46 40.39
N ILE A 494 -41.89 9.40 40.23
CA ILE A 494 -41.48 8.52 41.33
C ILE A 494 -39.98 8.27 41.20
N ARG A 495 -39.23 8.62 42.23
CA ARG A 495 -37.78 8.58 42.29
C ARG A 495 -37.32 7.64 43.38
N PHE A 496 -36.34 6.81 43.05
CA PHE A 496 -35.69 5.87 43.94
C PHE A 496 -34.24 6.30 44.07
N LYS A 497 -33.81 6.69 45.28
CA LYS A 497 -32.43 7.06 45.58
C LYS A 497 -31.62 5.87 46.11
N ASP A 498 -30.29 6.02 46.12
CA ASP A 498 -29.34 5.02 46.60
C ASP A 498 -29.45 3.69 45.83
N VAL A 499 -29.74 3.74 44.53
CA VAL A 499 -29.86 2.55 43.67
C VAL A 499 -28.48 1.90 43.58
N SER A 500 -28.31 0.77 44.28
CA SER A 500 -27.02 0.09 44.41
C SER A 500 -26.77 -0.91 43.27
N ILE A 501 -27.09 -0.50 42.04
CA ILE A 501 -26.88 -1.31 40.84
C ILE A 501 -25.58 -0.83 40.17
N PRO A 502 -24.56 -1.69 40.04
CA PRO A 502 -23.30 -1.29 39.42
C PRO A 502 -23.49 -1.04 37.92
N LYS A 503 -22.68 -0.13 37.38
CA LYS A 503 -22.62 0.12 35.93
C LYS A 503 -22.23 -1.17 35.20
N GLY A 504 -22.93 -1.50 34.13
CA GLY A 504 -22.72 -2.73 33.35
C GLY A 504 -23.45 -3.96 33.89
N ALA A 505 -24.31 -3.82 34.92
CA ALA A 505 -25.25 -4.86 35.30
C ALA A 505 -26.28 -5.14 34.19
N ILE A 506 -26.71 -6.39 34.08
CA ILE A 506 -27.79 -6.82 33.19
C ILE A 506 -29.09 -6.87 34.00
N ILE A 507 -30.11 -6.12 33.61
CA ILE A 507 -31.42 -6.16 34.28
C ILE A 507 -32.22 -7.36 33.77
N ASN A 508 -32.48 -8.33 34.66
CA ASN A 508 -33.26 -9.52 34.35
C ASN A 508 -34.76 -9.22 34.37
N SER A 509 -35.21 -8.45 35.38
CA SER A 509 -36.59 -8.06 35.59
C SER A 509 -36.65 -6.80 36.47
N ALA A 510 -37.61 -5.90 36.23
CA ALA A 510 -37.88 -4.74 37.05
C ALA A 510 -39.38 -4.39 37.08
N TYR A 511 -39.91 -4.01 38.24
CA TYR A 511 -41.27 -3.48 38.36
C TYR A 511 -41.41 -2.54 39.56
N VAL A 512 -42.41 -1.66 39.52
CA VAL A 512 -42.85 -0.89 40.70
C VAL A 512 -44.09 -1.52 41.28
N GLN A 513 -44.05 -1.80 42.58
CA GLN A 513 -45.18 -2.27 43.38
C GLN A 513 -45.78 -1.08 44.13
N PHE A 514 -47.06 -0.84 43.90
CA PHE A 514 -47.86 0.14 44.63
C PHE A 514 -48.66 -0.52 45.75
N THR A 515 -49.14 0.31 46.67
CA THR A 515 -50.14 -0.03 47.68
C THR A 515 -51.36 0.86 47.46
N THR A 516 -52.56 0.28 47.46
CA THR A 516 -53.80 1.04 47.25
C THR A 516 -54.10 1.93 48.46
N ASP A 517 -54.25 3.23 48.23
CA ASP A 517 -54.73 4.19 49.24
C ASP A 517 -56.25 4.37 49.13
N GLU A 518 -56.76 4.67 47.94
CA GLU A 518 -58.21 4.76 47.67
C GLU A 518 -58.67 3.80 46.57
N THR A 519 -59.92 3.33 46.69
CA THR A 519 -60.56 2.52 45.66
C THR A 519 -61.28 3.38 44.63
N ASP A 520 -61.03 3.12 43.35
CA ASP A 520 -61.73 3.76 42.23
C ASP A 520 -62.05 2.72 41.14
N ARG A 521 -63.13 2.96 40.39
CA ARG A 521 -63.64 2.03 39.36
C ARG A 521 -63.48 2.53 37.92
N LYS A 522 -62.90 3.71 37.70
CA LYS A 522 -62.65 4.26 36.37
C LYS A 522 -61.64 3.39 35.64
N SER A 523 -61.80 3.29 34.33
CA SER A 523 -60.79 2.64 33.48
C SER A 523 -59.51 3.46 33.50
N THR A 524 -58.37 2.80 33.71
CA THR A 524 -57.06 3.47 33.87
C THR A 524 -56.02 2.86 32.95
N ASP A 525 -55.47 3.69 32.08
CA ASP A 525 -54.43 3.33 31.12
C ASP A 525 -53.26 4.31 31.25
N LEU A 526 -52.10 3.79 31.62
CA LEU A 526 -50.90 4.56 31.93
C LEU A 526 -49.78 4.25 30.95
N VAL A 527 -48.84 5.18 30.83
CA VAL A 527 -47.57 5.05 30.13
C VAL A 527 -46.47 5.43 31.10
N ILE A 528 -45.53 4.51 31.28
CA ILE A 528 -44.38 4.65 32.16
C ILE A 528 -43.14 4.84 31.28
N LYS A 529 -42.35 5.86 31.60
CA LYS A 529 -41.01 6.10 31.06
C LYS A 529 -40.03 6.33 32.21
N GLY A 530 -38.74 6.15 31.94
CA GLY A 530 -37.67 6.57 32.85
C GLY A 530 -37.25 7.99 32.54
N GLU A 531 -36.67 8.68 33.51
CA GLU A 531 -35.85 9.87 33.24
C GLU A 531 -34.51 9.45 32.64
N LEU A 532 -34.13 10.05 31.52
CA LEU A 532 -32.86 9.79 30.84
C LEU A 532 -31.73 10.58 31.54
N SER A 533 -31.43 10.20 32.79
CA SER A 533 -30.40 10.82 33.61
C SER A 533 -29.61 9.76 34.38
N ALA A 534 -28.28 9.92 34.40
CA ALA A 534 -27.36 9.07 35.15
C ALA A 534 -27.54 9.16 36.68
N ASN A 535 -28.11 10.25 37.18
CA ASN A 535 -28.43 10.45 38.58
C ASN A 535 -29.50 11.53 38.70
N SER A 536 -30.75 11.13 38.82
CA SER A 536 -31.86 12.09 38.85
C SER A 536 -31.83 12.96 40.10
N THR A 537 -32.23 14.23 39.96
CA THR A 537 -32.46 15.13 41.10
C THR A 537 -33.86 14.93 41.69
N SER A 538 -34.06 15.30 42.96
CA SER A 538 -35.40 15.31 43.61
C SER A 538 -36.38 16.26 42.92
N PHE A 539 -37.68 16.09 43.13
CA PHE A 539 -38.69 16.97 42.57
C PHE A 539 -38.74 18.34 43.26
N ASP A 540 -38.65 19.42 42.48
CA ASP A 540 -38.82 20.83 42.87
C ASP A 540 -39.89 21.53 41.99
N SER A 541 -39.91 22.86 41.90
CA SER A 541 -40.98 23.59 41.20
C SER A 541 -40.96 23.38 39.68
N GLN A 542 -41.98 22.69 39.16
CA GLN A 542 -42.25 22.37 37.75
C GLN A 542 -41.28 21.38 37.06
N ASN A 543 -40.84 20.33 37.75
CA ASN A 543 -39.75 19.50 37.24
C ASN A 543 -40.19 18.26 36.44
N ILE A 544 -41.34 17.62 36.73
CA ILE A 544 -41.69 16.33 36.09
C ILE A 544 -41.81 16.46 34.56
N SER A 545 -42.49 17.48 34.07
CA SER A 545 -42.70 17.72 32.63
C SER A 545 -41.45 18.17 31.89
N LYS A 546 -40.39 18.56 32.60
CA LYS A 546 -39.12 19.04 32.03
C LYS A 546 -38.03 17.95 32.00
N ARG A 547 -38.29 16.78 32.59
CA ARG A 547 -37.35 15.66 32.53
C ARG A 547 -37.24 15.14 31.11
N ASP A 548 -36.01 15.00 30.62
CA ASP A 548 -35.73 14.20 29.44
C ASP A 548 -36.06 12.74 29.75
N LEU A 549 -36.77 12.07 28.84
CA LEU A 549 -37.30 10.73 29.09
C LEU A 549 -36.66 9.70 28.16
N THR A 550 -36.62 8.47 28.64
CA THR A 550 -36.18 7.30 27.88
C THR A 550 -36.97 7.12 26.58
N GLN A 551 -36.32 6.52 25.59
CA GLN A 551 -36.97 6.03 24.38
C GLN A 551 -37.85 4.82 24.71
N ALA A 552 -37.34 3.90 25.54
CA ALA A 552 -38.10 2.80 26.11
C ALA A 552 -39.30 3.33 26.91
N LYS A 553 -40.45 2.65 26.77
CA LYS A 553 -41.70 2.99 27.45
C LYS A 553 -42.54 1.75 27.65
N MET A 554 -43.30 1.72 28.74
CA MET A 554 -44.22 0.63 29.05
C MET A 554 -45.66 1.16 29.13
N LYS A 555 -46.58 0.48 28.45
CA LYS A 555 -48.01 0.74 28.57
C LYS A 555 -48.58 -0.17 29.66
N TRP A 556 -49.35 0.41 30.57
CA TRP A 556 -49.97 -0.33 31.67
C TRP A 556 -51.48 -0.08 31.68
N SER A 557 -52.25 -1.11 31.33
CA SER A 557 -53.69 -1.10 31.55
C SER A 557 -53.94 -1.62 32.96
N VAL A 558 -54.43 -0.72 33.84
CA VAL A 558 -54.45 -0.97 35.28
C VAL A 558 -55.80 -1.55 35.69
N GLU A 559 -55.77 -2.78 36.21
CA GLU A 559 -56.93 -3.41 36.81
C GLU A 559 -57.51 -2.56 37.96
N LYS A 560 -58.78 -2.79 38.31
CA LYS A 560 -59.43 -2.08 39.42
C LYS A 560 -58.81 -2.45 40.76
N TRP A 561 -58.64 -1.45 41.63
CA TRP A 561 -58.17 -1.62 43.01
C TRP A 561 -59.38 -1.54 43.95
N ASP A 562 -59.87 -2.70 44.39
CA ASP A 562 -61.13 -2.81 45.15
C ASP A 562 -60.92 -2.79 46.67
N THR A 563 -59.67 -2.77 47.15
CA THR A 563 -59.35 -2.93 48.58
C THR A 563 -58.23 -1.97 48.99
N VAL A 564 -58.52 -1.11 49.97
CA VAL A 564 -57.53 -0.21 50.60
C VAL A 564 -56.46 -1.05 51.30
N GLY A 565 -55.20 -0.65 51.15
CA GLY A 565 -54.03 -1.36 51.66
C GLY A 565 -53.61 -2.59 50.86
N GLU A 566 -54.30 -2.93 49.76
CA GLU A 566 -53.92 -4.07 48.92
C GLU A 566 -52.56 -3.83 48.23
N THR A 567 -51.67 -4.80 48.32
CA THR A 567 -50.39 -4.85 47.61
C THR A 567 -50.24 -6.18 46.89
N GLY A 568 -50.81 -6.26 45.68
CA GLY A 568 -50.86 -7.48 44.88
C GLY A 568 -50.45 -7.26 43.43
N ASN A 569 -50.69 -8.27 42.59
CA ASN A 569 -50.35 -8.23 41.16
C ASN A 569 -51.09 -7.09 40.40
N LYS A 570 -52.27 -6.68 40.86
CA LYS A 570 -53.05 -5.59 40.24
C LYS A 570 -52.44 -4.21 40.48
N GLN A 571 -51.71 -4.05 41.57
CA GLN A 571 -50.98 -2.83 41.95
C GLN A 571 -49.53 -2.84 41.45
N ARG A 572 -49.14 -3.84 40.66
CA ARG A 572 -47.79 -3.98 40.13
C ARG A 572 -47.73 -3.53 38.67
N THR A 573 -46.70 -2.76 38.32
CA THR A 573 -46.46 -2.42 36.92
C THR A 573 -46.09 -3.68 36.09
N PRO A 574 -46.27 -3.65 34.76
CA PRO A 574 -45.62 -4.60 33.87
C PRO A 574 -44.10 -4.46 33.92
N GLU A 575 -43.40 -5.32 33.17
CA GLU A 575 -41.94 -5.36 33.09
C GLU A 575 -41.33 -4.02 32.65
N LEU A 576 -40.38 -3.51 33.43
CA LEU A 576 -39.70 -2.23 33.23
C LEU A 576 -38.22 -2.40 32.86
N LYS A 577 -37.71 -3.62 32.66
CA LYS A 577 -36.28 -3.90 32.44
C LYS A 577 -35.65 -3.03 31.36
N ASP A 578 -36.31 -2.80 30.23
CA ASP A 578 -35.73 -2.05 29.11
C ASP A 578 -35.59 -0.57 29.46
N ILE A 579 -36.54 -0.03 30.25
CA ILE A 579 -36.47 1.34 30.77
C ILE A 579 -35.31 1.45 31.77
N VAL A 580 -35.21 0.52 32.72
CA VAL A 580 -34.14 0.52 33.72
C VAL A 580 -32.78 0.33 33.06
N GLN A 581 -32.66 -0.57 32.08
CA GLN A 581 -31.43 -0.83 31.34
C GLN A 581 -30.97 0.42 30.58
N GLU A 582 -31.89 1.14 29.93
CA GLU A 582 -31.57 2.40 29.23
C GLU A 582 -31.02 3.48 30.19
N VAL A 583 -31.56 3.57 31.41
CA VAL A 583 -31.11 4.53 32.43
C VAL A 583 -29.73 4.15 32.99
N ILE A 584 -29.51 2.89 33.38
CA ILE A 584 -28.22 2.49 33.96
C ILE A 584 -27.07 2.46 32.93
N ASN A 585 -27.40 2.44 31.64
CA ASN A 585 -26.43 2.54 30.55
C ASN A 585 -25.94 3.98 30.31
N GLN A 586 -26.51 4.98 30.99
CA GLN A 586 -26.04 6.36 30.86
C GLN A 586 -24.56 6.49 31.28
N PRO A 587 -23.72 7.25 30.53
CA PRO A 587 -22.28 7.33 30.79
C PRO A 587 -21.89 7.69 32.22
N GLY A 588 -22.69 8.52 32.90
CA GLY A 588 -22.44 8.96 34.28
C GLY A 588 -23.05 8.08 35.38
N TRP A 589 -23.69 6.95 35.06
CA TRP A 589 -24.35 6.11 36.08
C TRP A 589 -23.31 5.54 37.06
N GLY A 590 -23.59 5.68 38.36
CA GLY A 590 -22.73 5.20 39.44
C GLY A 590 -23.51 4.39 40.48
N ILE A 591 -22.77 3.70 41.36
CA ILE A 591 -23.36 3.10 42.55
C ILE A 591 -24.00 4.21 43.39
N SER A 592 -25.21 3.95 43.89
CA SER A 592 -26.03 4.88 44.65
C SER A 592 -26.61 6.05 43.84
N SER A 593 -26.56 5.99 42.50
CA SER A 593 -27.34 6.88 41.64
C SER A 593 -28.84 6.78 41.93
N ALA A 594 -29.59 7.81 41.56
CA ALA A 594 -31.05 7.78 41.63
C ALA A 594 -31.69 7.51 40.27
N LEU A 595 -32.80 6.78 40.29
CA LEU A 595 -33.61 6.42 39.14
C LEU A 595 -35.02 6.99 39.29
N THR A 596 -35.53 7.65 38.25
CA THR A 596 -36.88 8.22 38.24
C THR A 596 -37.73 7.57 37.16
N PHE A 597 -38.98 7.27 37.51
CA PHE A 597 -40.05 7.00 36.54
C PHE A 597 -41.01 8.19 36.45
N VAL A 598 -41.50 8.42 35.24
CA VAL A 598 -42.55 9.38 34.92
C VAL A 598 -43.74 8.62 34.35
N ILE A 599 -44.90 8.80 34.98
CA ILE A 599 -46.16 8.16 34.65
C ILE A 599 -47.12 9.22 34.09
N THR A 600 -47.71 8.90 32.94
CA THR A 600 -48.70 9.72 32.24
C THR A 600 -49.84 8.82 31.76
N GLY A 601 -50.97 9.37 31.30
CA GLY A 601 -52.07 8.53 30.80
C GLY A 601 -53.46 9.11 31.00
N LYS A 602 -54.41 8.24 31.35
CA LYS A 602 -55.81 8.57 31.65
C LYS A 602 -56.41 7.59 32.66
N GLY A 603 -57.47 8.04 33.34
CA GLY A 603 -58.13 7.27 34.41
C GLY A 603 -57.60 7.65 35.79
N ARG A 604 -58.03 6.94 36.84
CA ARG A 604 -57.67 7.21 38.23
C ARG A 604 -57.30 5.92 38.95
N ARG A 605 -56.16 5.90 39.62
CA ARG A 605 -55.81 4.94 40.68
C ARG A 605 -55.04 5.73 41.73
N THR A 606 -55.38 5.57 42.99
CA THR A 606 -54.76 6.31 44.09
C THR A 606 -53.88 5.36 44.89
N ALA A 607 -52.58 5.63 44.89
CA ALA A 607 -51.60 4.85 45.63
C ALA A 607 -51.14 5.61 46.88
N GLU A 608 -50.64 4.89 47.86
CA GLU A 608 -49.95 5.47 49.02
C GLU A 608 -48.72 6.24 48.57
N SER A 609 -48.57 7.49 49.02
CA SER A 609 -47.36 8.28 48.86
C SER A 609 -46.41 8.08 50.06
N TYR A 610 -45.20 8.65 49.96
CA TYR A 610 -44.28 8.72 51.09
C TYR A 610 -44.84 9.53 52.26
N ASP A 611 -45.52 10.65 52.02
CA ASP A 611 -46.09 11.48 53.09
C ASP A 611 -47.35 10.86 53.73
N GLY A 612 -48.07 10.00 53.01
CA GLY A 612 -49.18 9.20 53.57
C GLY A 612 -48.69 8.06 54.44
N SER A 613 -47.91 7.16 53.85
CA SER A 613 -47.33 6.01 54.54
C SER A 613 -45.94 5.66 53.98
N PRO A 614 -44.85 6.08 54.65
CA PRO A 614 -43.48 5.75 54.22
C PRO A 614 -43.23 4.24 54.05
N SER A 615 -43.99 3.41 54.79
CA SER A 615 -43.88 1.94 54.73
C SER A 615 -44.62 1.30 53.55
N GLN A 616 -45.59 2.02 52.97
CA GLN A 616 -46.45 1.56 51.87
C GLN A 616 -46.22 2.35 50.56
N ALA A 617 -45.42 3.42 50.60
CA ALA A 617 -44.95 4.19 49.45
C ALA A 617 -44.37 3.29 48.34
N PRO A 618 -44.31 3.75 47.08
CA PRO A 618 -43.91 2.91 45.95
C PRO A 618 -42.60 2.15 46.18
N LEU A 619 -42.58 0.88 45.79
CA LEU A 619 -41.43 -0.03 45.93
C LEU A 619 -40.95 -0.51 44.55
N LEU A 620 -39.74 -0.14 44.17
CA LEU A 620 -39.06 -0.67 42.99
C LEU A 620 -38.38 -1.99 43.33
N VAL A 621 -38.71 -3.03 42.59
CA VAL A 621 -38.08 -4.35 42.68
C VAL A 621 -37.29 -4.59 41.40
N ILE A 622 -36.00 -4.89 41.54
CA ILE A 622 -35.11 -5.15 40.41
C ILE A 622 -34.34 -6.43 40.67
N ASP A 623 -34.44 -7.39 39.75
CA ASP A 623 -33.52 -8.51 39.62
C ASP A 623 -32.49 -8.15 38.55
N TYR A 624 -31.22 -8.16 38.93
CA TYR A 624 -30.12 -7.89 38.03
C TYR A 624 -28.97 -8.88 38.23
N SER A 625 -28.25 -9.15 37.16
CA SER A 625 -27.04 -9.95 37.19
C SER A 625 -25.81 -9.07 37.13
N THR A 626 -24.86 -9.33 38.01
CA THR A 626 -23.51 -8.79 37.92
C THR A 626 -22.58 -9.85 37.34
N VAL A 627 -21.67 -9.40 36.49
CA VAL A 627 -20.60 -10.25 35.96
C VAL A 627 -19.53 -10.28 37.04
N THR A 628 -19.49 -11.34 37.84
CA THR A 628 -18.41 -11.49 38.82
C THR A 628 -17.11 -11.77 38.07
N SER A 629 -16.17 -10.84 38.14
CA SER A 629 -14.78 -11.16 37.80
C SER A 629 -14.18 -11.93 38.97
N PRO A 630 -13.41 -13.01 38.75
CA PRO A 630 -12.54 -13.49 39.82
C PRO A 630 -11.62 -12.34 40.29
N PRO A 631 -11.22 -12.31 41.57
CA PRO A 631 -10.37 -11.25 42.09
C PRO A 631 -9.09 -11.14 41.26
N PHE A 632 -8.78 -9.95 40.75
CA PHE A 632 -7.47 -9.67 40.18
C PHE A 632 -6.41 -9.85 41.28
N GLU A 633 -5.69 -10.96 41.25
CA GLU A 633 -4.42 -11.07 41.95
C GLU A 633 -3.42 -10.21 41.18
N LEU A 634 -3.21 -8.98 41.65
CA LEU A 634 -2.16 -8.10 41.16
C LEU A 634 -0.82 -8.83 41.35
N LEU A 635 -0.26 -9.35 40.26
CA LEU A 635 1.14 -9.75 40.18
C LEU A 635 1.99 -8.52 40.57
N LYS A 636 2.43 -8.50 41.83
CA LYS A 636 3.45 -7.58 42.33
C LYS A 636 4.74 -7.84 41.57
N LEU A 637 5.04 -7.02 40.56
CA LEU A 637 6.38 -6.96 40.00
C LEU A 637 7.31 -6.23 40.98
N PRO A 638 8.53 -6.72 41.20
CA PRO A 638 9.45 -6.17 42.18
C PRO A 638 9.91 -4.77 41.74
N VAL A 639 9.85 -3.83 42.69
CA VAL A 639 10.45 -2.50 42.57
C VAL A 639 11.98 -2.67 42.64
N LEU A 640 12.69 -2.33 41.55
CA LEU A 640 14.13 -2.12 41.59
C LEU A 640 14.43 -0.62 41.43
N SER A 641 15.17 -0.12 42.41
CA SER A 641 15.63 1.26 42.58
C SER A 641 16.55 1.71 41.43
N PRO A 642 16.58 3.00 41.05
CA PRO A 642 17.50 3.48 40.04
C PRO A 642 18.92 3.63 40.63
N ALA A 643 19.89 2.98 40.01
CA ALA A 643 21.31 3.27 40.23
C ALA A 643 21.68 4.58 39.50
N LYS A 644 22.34 5.46 40.25
CA LYS A 644 23.02 6.67 39.77
C LYS A 644 24.02 6.33 38.68
N GLU A 645 24.05 7.09 37.58
CA GLU A 645 25.32 7.48 36.98
C GLU A 645 25.24 8.77 36.14
N ASN A 646 26.06 9.72 36.61
CA ASN A 646 26.67 10.93 36.05
C ASN A 646 26.23 11.52 34.71
N LEU A 647 25.63 12.70 34.86
CA LEU A 647 25.55 13.79 33.89
C LEU A 647 26.96 14.26 33.46
N ILE A 648 27.15 14.42 32.15
CA ILE A 648 28.05 15.41 31.58
C ILE A 648 27.19 16.39 30.78
N SER A 649 27.23 17.64 31.22
CA SER A 649 26.50 18.79 30.70
C SER A 649 27.05 19.27 29.35
N LEU A 650 26.15 19.59 28.42
CA LEU A 650 26.32 20.69 27.49
C LEU A 650 25.01 21.48 27.45
N ASN A 651 25.11 22.76 27.78
CA ASN A 651 24.05 23.77 27.83
C ASN A 651 23.67 24.26 26.42
N ASP A 652 22.52 24.95 26.40
CA ASP A 652 21.95 25.87 25.40
C ASP A 652 21.29 25.22 24.17
N ASP A 653 20.05 25.49 23.79
CA ASP A 653 19.18 26.64 24.06
C ASP A 653 17.69 26.26 24.15
N HIS A 654 16.95 27.09 24.90
CA HIS A 654 15.50 27.02 25.09
C HIS A 654 14.70 27.28 23.82
N HIS A 655 13.72 26.42 23.52
CA HIS A 655 12.40 26.87 23.04
C HIS A 655 11.29 25.96 23.60
N HIS A 656 10.38 26.60 24.35
CA HIS A 656 9.13 26.02 24.83
C HIS A 656 8.23 25.63 23.65
N LEU A 657 7.74 24.39 23.64
CA LEU A 657 6.61 23.97 22.82
C LEU A 657 5.47 23.50 23.72
N GLU A 658 4.32 24.15 23.58
CA GLU A 658 3.07 23.84 24.26
C GLU A 658 2.56 22.46 23.85
N GLN A 659 2.08 21.69 24.83
CA GLN A 659 1.45 20.39 24.61
C GLN A 659 -0.02 20.61 24.24
N LYS A 660 -0.33 20.63 22.93
CA LYS A 660 -1.70 20.56 22.41
C LYS A 660 -2.06 19.11 22.11
N ASN A 661 -2.93 18.53 22.93
CA ASN A 661 -3.64 17.29 22.59
C ASN A 661 -4.75 17.61 21.57
N ALA A 662 -4.49 17.32 20.31
CA ALA A 662 -5.50 17.25 19.26
C ALA A 662 -5.23 16.00 18.41
N ASP A 663 -6.29 15.26 18.08
CA ASP A 663 -6.29 14.10 17.19
C ASP A 663 -5.55 14.39 15.87
N ILE A 664 -4.36 13.82 15.68
CA ILE A 664 -3.60 13.84 14.43
C ILE A 664 -2.90 12.49 14.26
N ASP A 665 -3.61 11.50 13.71
CA ASP A 665 -3.03 10.21 13.32
C ASP A 665 -2.62 10.17 11.82
N SER A 666 -2.63 11.32 11.14
CA SER A 666 -2.38 11.41 9.68
C SER A 666 -1.01 11.99 9.29
N GLN A 667 -0.16 12.38 10.25
CA GLN A 667 1.10 13.08 9.93
C GLN A 667 2.39 12.29 10.17
N SER A 668 2.32 11.08 10.75
CA SER A 668 3.49 10.20 10.86
C SER A 668 3.12 8.74 10.64
N VAL A 669 3.91 8.03 9.82
CA VAL A 669 3.74 6.62 9.50
C VAL A 669 4.93 5.84 10.06
N LEU A 670 4.64 4.78 10.82
CA LEU A 670 5.60 3.82 11.34
C LEU A 670 5.30 2.47 10.72
N TYR A 671 6.20 1.98 9.87
CA TYR A 671 5.98 0.72 9.16
C TYR A 671 7.30 -0.04 8.93
N PRO A 672 7.32 -1.37 9.04
CA PRO A 672 6.23 -2.19 9.58
C PRO A 672 6.07 -1.98 11.10
N ASN A 673 4.89 -2.31 11.64
CA ASN A 673 4.62 -2.37 13.09
C ASN A 673 3.44 -3.33 13.33
N PRO A 674 3.68 -4.60 13.73
CA PRO A 674 4.95 -5.13 14.24
C PRO A 674 6.11 -5.14 13.24
N PHE A 675 7.35 -5.07 13.72
CA PHE A 675 8.57 -4.99 12.92
C PHE A 675 9.57 -6.09 13.28
N ASP A 676 10.43 -6.49 12.35
CA ASP A 676 11.53 -7.42 12.61
C ASP A 676 12.81 -6.63 12.93
N ASP A 677 13.69 -6.49 11.95
CA ASP A 677 15.02 -5.89 12.11
C ASP A 677 15.14 -4.48 11.54
N THR A 678 14.07 -3.96 10.95
CA THR A 678 13.99 -2.58 10.47
C THR A 678 12.63 -1.96 10.77
N ILE A 679 12.63 -0.66 11.09
CA ILE A 679 11.42 0.15 11.16
C ILE A 679 11.62 1.46 10.42
N ILE A 680 10.68 1.82 9.56
CA ILE A 680 10.68 3.07 8.80
C ILE A 680 9.86 4.10 9.55
N VAL A 681 10.44 5.28 9.73
CA VAL A 681 9.79 6.45 10.30
C VAL A 681 9.59 7.46 9.20
N LYS A 682 8.34 7.80 8.87
CA LYS A 682 8.01 8.87 7.93
C LYS A 682 7.19 9.93 8.64
N VAL A 683 7.54 11.21 8.47
CA VAL A 683 6.78 12.36 8.96
C VAL A 683 6.45 13.27 7.78
N SER A 684 5.18 13.65 7.65
CA SER A 684 4.73 14.54 6.57
C SER A 684 5.07 16.00 6.89
N ASP A 685 5.58 16.74 5.90
CA ASP A 685 5.81 18.20 5.94
C ASP A 685 6.77 18.71 7.05
N GLN A 686 7.63 17.82 7.56
CA GLN A 686 8.60 18.10 8.62
C GLN A 686 9.86 17.24 8.48
N ASP A 687 11.02 17.79 8.83
CA ASP A 687 12.26 17.02 8.92
C ASP A 687 12.40 16.39 10.31
N ILE A 688 12.91 15.16 10.33
CA ILE A 688 13.23 14.46 11.57
C ILE A 688 14.57 14.98 12.09
N ALA A 689 14.56 15.62 13.25
CA ALA A 689 15.78 16.07 13.93
C ALA A 689 16.46 14.91 14.69
N ALA A 690 15.65 14.08 15.36
CA ALA A 690 16.15 12.94 16.11
C ALA A 690 15.09 11.85 16.32
N ILE A 691 15.53 10.60 16.50
CA ILE A 691 14.70 9.47 16.87
C ILE A 691 15.29 8.75 18.08
N ARG A 692 14.44 8.46 19.06
CA ARG A 692 14.77 7.71 20.28
C ARG A 692 13.81 6.54 20.42
N ILE A 693 14.32 5.34 20.69
CA ILE A 693 13.51 4.17 21.04
C ILE A 693 13.81 3.79 22.47
N TYR A 694 12.77 3.59 23.26
CA TYR A 694 12.83 3.19 24.66
C TYR A 694 12.19 1.81 24.85
N ASN A 695 12.78 0.96 25.69
CA ASN A 695 12.09 -0.24 26.16
C ASN A 695 10.99 0.12 27.19
N LEU A 696 10.18 -0.86 27.62
CA LEU A 696 9.10 -0.63 28.60
C LEU A 696 9.61 -0.20 29.99
N GLN A 697 10.90 -0.38 30.27
CA GLN A 697 11.56 0.11 31.49
C GLN A 697 12.02 1.57 31.36
N GLY A 698 11.75 2.23 30.22
CA GLY A 698 12.14 3.61 29.94
C GLY A 698 13.62 3.79 29.57
N GLN A 699 14.36 2.70 29.33
CA GLN A 699 15.76 2.76 28.92
C GLN A 699 15.86 3.03 27.42
N LEU A 700 16.72 3.99 27.06
CA LEU A 700 17.01 4.31 25.66
C LEU A 700 17.83 3.18 25.02
N VAL A 701 17.25 2.52 24.02
CA VAL A 701 17.86 1.38 23.31
C VAL A 701 18.30 1.72 21.88
N VAL A 702 17.70 2.74 21.27
CA VAL A 702 18.16 3.30 19.99
C VAL A 702 18.15 4.82 20.07
N TYR A 703 19.21 5.46 19.59
CA TYR A 703 19.26 6.91 19.42
C TYR A 703 19.92 7.29 18.10
N LYS A 704 19.22 8.10 17.31
CA LYS A 704 19.70 8.72 16.08
C LYS A 704 19.41 10.21 16.14
N LYS A 705 20.36 11.04 15.73
CA LYS A 705 20.26 12.51 15.70
C LYS A 705 20.81 13.04 14.38
N ASN A 706 20.48 14.29 14.05
CA ASN A 706 20.92 14.97 12.81
C ASN A 706 20.46 14.21 11.56
N ILE A 707 19.23 13.69 11.58
CA ILE A 707 18.68 12.92 10.47
C ILE A 707 18.35 13.86 9.30
N ASN A 708 17.69 15.00 9.55
CA ASN A 708 17.36 16.04 8.58
C ASN A 708 16.63 15.54 7.32
N ASP A 709 15.93 14.40 7.45
CA ASP A 709 15.11 13.79 6.40
C ASP A 709 13.66 13.68 6.88
N SER A 710 12.70 13.75 5.96
CA SER A 710 11.28 13.48 6.24
C SER A 710 10.96 11.98 6.37
N MET A 711 11.90 11.10 6.02
CA MET A 711 11.80 9.65 6.13
C MET A 711 13.14 9.03 6.54
N HIS A 712 13.16 8.14 7.52
CA HIS A 712 14.37 7.51 8.02
C HIS A 712 14.16 6.04 8.35
N ILE A 713 15.11 5.19 7.96
CA ILE A 713 15.09 3.75 8.25
C ILE A 713 15.98 3.47 9.47
N ILE A 714 15.44 2.78 10.44
CA ILE A 714 16.16 2.39 11.66
C ILE A 714 16.43 0.89 11.61
N ASN A 715 17.70 0.51 11.64
CA ASN A 715 18.08 -0.88 11.92
C ASN A 715 17.87 -1.18 13.41
N THR A 716 16.98 -2.13 13.68
CA THR A 716 16.57 -2.60 15.01
C THR A 716 16.96 -4.05 15.25
N SER A 717 17.86 -4.65 14.43
CA SER A 717 18.32 -6.04 14.57
C SER A 717 18.82 -6.40 15.97
N ARG A 718 19.41 -5.42 16.67
CA ARG A 718 19.94 -5.58 18.03
C ARG A 718 18.89 -5.49 19.13
N LEU A 719 17.65 -5.14 18.80
CA LEU A 719 16.54 -5.14 19.76
C LEU A 719 16.03 -6.57 19.96
N GLU A 720 15.69 -6.92 21.19
CA GLU A 720 15.00 -8.17 21.50
C GLU A 720 13.51 -8.08 21.14
N LYS A 721 12.86 -9.24 20.97
CA LYS A 721 11.41 -9.32 20.76
C LYS A 721 10.67 -8.63 21.92
N GLY A 722 9.73 -7.75 21.63
CA GLY A 722 9.04 -7.01 22.69
C GLY A 722 8.41 -5.69 22.25
N THR A 723 7.77 -5.01 23.20
CA THR A 723 7.17 -3.69 22.96
C THR A 723 8.16 -2.58 23.28
N TYR A 724 8.19 -1.55 22.44
CA TYR A 724 8.99 -0.34 22.63
C TYR A 724 8.14 0.92 22.44
N VAL A 725 8.64 2.04 22.92
CA VAL A 725 8.11 3.38 22.64
C VAL A 725 9.11 4.12 21.77
N ILE A 726 8.68 4.57 20.59
CA ILE A 726 9.48 5.44 19.73
C ILE A 726 9.06 6.89 19.93
N ALA A 727 10.06 7.76 20.06
CA ALA A 727 9.92 9.21 20.18
C ALA A 727 10.68 9.88 19.03
N ILE A 728 9.95 10.63 18.21
CA ILE A 728 10.43 11.30 17.00
C ILE A 728 10.40 12.79 17.27
N THR A 729 11.57 13.42 17.33
CA THR A 729 11.72 14.86 17.45
C THR A 729 11.81 15.44 16.05
N THR A 730 10.88 16.31 15.69
CA THR A 730 10.92 17.10 14.46
C THR A 730 11.36 18.54 14.79
N ASN A 731 11.45 19.38 13.77
CA ASN A 731 11.65 20.82 13.94
C ASN A 731 10.44 21.55 14.57
N LYS A 732 9.27 20.91 14.71
CA LYS A 732 8.03 21.55 15.21
C LYS A 732 7.45 20.88 16.44
N GLU A 733 7.65 19.58 16.64
CA GLU A 733 6.98 18.82 17.69
C GLU A 733 7.73 17.53 18.10
N LEU A 734 7.21 16.90 19.16
CA LEU A 734 7.64 15.58 19.62
C LEU A 734 6.49 14.58 19.44
N ILE A 735 6.68 13.59 18.59
CA ILE A 735 5.70 12.54 18.33
C ILE A 735 6.12 11.27 19.09
N THR A 736 5.18 10.61 19.77
CA THR A 736 5.44 9.33 20.45
C THR A 736 4.44 8.25 20.02
N LYS A 737 4.94 7.04 19.77
CA LYS A 737 4.13 5.90 19.31
C LYS A 737 4.62 4.59 19.93
N LYS A 738 3.72 3.61 20.05
CA LYS A 738 4.04 2.23 20.45
C LYS A 738 4.46 1.43 19.23
N ILE A 739 5.57 0.70 19.33
CA ILE A 739 6.05 -0.22 18.29
C ILE A 739 6.31 -1.61 18.89
N ILE A 740 6.15 -2.67 18.10
CA ILE A 740 6.27 -4.07 18.56
C ILE A 740 7.30 -4.80 17.70
N LYS A 741 8.35 -5.36 18.30
CA LYS A 741 9.30 -6.24 17.63
C LYS A 741 8.84 -7.69 17.74
N GLU A 742 8.72 -8.41 16.62
CA GLU A 742 8.25 -9.80 16.57
C GLU A 742 9.27 -10.86 16.98
#